data_AF-A0A818YDU5-F1
#
_entry.id   AF-A0A818YDU5-F1
#
_cell.length_a   1.000
_cell.length_b   1.000
_cell.length_c   1.000
_cell.angle_alpha   90.00
_cell.angle_beta   90.00
_cell.angle_gamma   90.00
#
_symmetry.space_group_name_H-M   'P 1'
#
loop_
_entity.id
_entity.type
_entity.pdbx_description
1 polymer ?
#
loop_
_entity_poly.entity_id
_entity_poly.type
_entity_poly.pdbx_seq_one_letter_code
_entity_poly.pdbx_strand_id
1 'polypeptide(L)'
;MSCTRSYRFVASYLPESHPVYYNPISDYRRQPLVPLEEAVKDLVSFVPGVEGYAAQAKKNCKNDPPLSRNESAAIYLYTKEKLFFERLNDVLRLEYPDALKPWFPFLKLFMIALQKLPPCQIKLWRGVADITNSNFKERDVHTWWSVTSCTLHLNVAGVFADQRGTLFCIDAIYGRNIAQYSAFPKEEEIVLMPGTLLRVKGARSDTNGLSIVDLEECPKISQGKHVMLSYTSINQDIVSKIADILKGENIPVWFDSNSDMKNDMYESLANGVENAAAACCFLTSDYEQSLSCQSELQYAQKRQKPIIPCMLTSTTAWKPSGWLESITTTLTCIDFQHITESNIDAKVMELIDQIEGQIAEKQNRRIQPIEEPIYLFELIKLHYKQNSRIERLINPAESFPIDESYINLTIVDSKEQQEKEKKLGDVNQQEMIMGTYEDIYGVKTRINVEDMFKTCKEPGKKVLVFGRAGIGKTTLCRYIAHQWATDALWPEYNLVALVSLRSLTENRYSPLSPGIGYSLVDIVARECLSRDLSEEDKSLLKDLLNKSKVLWLLDGYDEIIQNVPSHLQLIFEQLLNTPHHIVTSRSYFNTLSHSVRVEIVEFTDKNISKYVDQFFHQLRNKLPDASSEGQKVLNFLRLNPRIWGIAHIPVNLELICSIWTET
;
A
#
# COMPACT_ATOMS: atom_id res chain seq x y z
N MET A 1 0.99 -57.12 -17.93
CA MET A 1 1.18 -56.32 -19.15
C MET A 1 2.20 -55.23 -18.85
N SER A 2 3.27 -55.19 -19.63
CA SER A 2 4.41 -54.27 -19.50
C SER A 2 3.97 -52.83 -19.72
N CYS A 3 3.83 -52.06 -18.64
CA CYS A 3 3.72 -50.60 -18.73
C CYS A 3 5.13 -50.01 -18.58
N THR A 4 5.60 -49.44 -19.68
CA THR A 4 6.89 -48.80 -19.86
C THR A 4 7.20 -47.76 -18.77
N ARG A 5 8.30 -47.99 -18.04
CA ARG A 5 8.97 -47.03 -17.16
C ARG A 5 9.55 -45.89 -17.99
N SER A 6 8.82 -44.80 -18.21
CA SER A 6 9.41 -43.54 -18.67
C SER A 6 8.36 -42.43 -18.65
N TYR A 7 8.08 -41.83 -17.48
CA TYR A 7 7.63 -40.43 -17.32
C TYR A 7 7.78 -40.07 -15.82
N ARG A 8 9.03 -40.00 -15.32
CA ARG A 8 9.30 -39.58 -13.93
C ARG A 8 9.45 -38.07 -13.77
N PHE A 9 9.55 -37.33 -14.87
CA PHE A 9 9.71 -35.87 -14.90
C PHE A 9 9.04 -35.33 -16.15
N VAL A 10 8.21 -34.30 -16.01
CA VAL A 10 7.59 -33.62 -17.14
C VAL A 10 8.44 -32.39 -17.46
N ALA A 11 8.97 -32.33 -18.68
CA ALA A 11 9.46 -31.10 -19.27
C ALA A 11 8.25 -30.33 -19.80
N SER A 12 8.22 -29.01 -19.67
CA SER A 12 7.16 -28.18 -20.23
C SER A 12 7.21 -28.19 -21.77
N TYR A 13 6.65 -29.24 -22.39
CA TYR A 13 6.06 -29.19 -23.72
C TYR A 13 4.67 -29.82 -23.61
N LEU A 14 3.66 -28.95 -23.51
CA LEU A 14 2.25 -29.31 -23.48
C LEU A 14 1.86 -29.96 -24.82
N PRO A 15 1.19 -31.13 -24.83
CA PRO A 15 0.37 -31.54 -25.97
C PRO A 15 -0.76 -30.52 -26.16
N GLU A 16 -1.00 -30.08 -27.38
CA GLU A 16 -1.88 -28.95 -27.79
C GLU A 16 -3.40 -29.13 -27.49
N SER A 17 -3.83 -29.97 -26.55
CA SER A 17 -5.27 -30.28 -26.38
C SER A 17 -5.81 -30.35 -24.95
N HIS A 18 -5.10 -29.83 -23.95
CA HIS A 18 -5.69 -29.63 -22.62
C HIS A 18 -5.77 -28.14 -22.27
N PRO A 19 -6.91 -27.67 -21.72
CA PRO A 19 -7.03 -26.29 -21.31
C PRO A 19 -5.91 -25.96 -20.31
N VAL A 20 -5.28 -24.83 -20.57
CA VAL A 20 -4.15 -24.26 -19.85
C VAL A 20 -4.50 -24.16 -18.35
N TYR A 21 -3.66 -24.74 -17.49
CA TYR A 21 -3.70 -24.77 -16.00
C TYR A 21 -4.69 -25.73 -15.30
N TYR A 22 -4.47 -27.03 -15.41
CA TYR A 22 -5.07 -27.98 -14.46
C TYR A 22 -4.01 -28.51 -13.47
N ASN A 23 -4.18 -28.20 -12.18
CA ASN A 23 -3.38 -28.78 -11.09
C ASN A 23 -4.07 -30.06 -10.58
N PRO A 24 -3.52 -31.26 -10.84
CA PRO A 24 -4.20 -32.54 -10.56
C PRO A 24 -4.41 -32.84 -9.08
N ILE A 25 -3.73 -32.13 -8.19
CA ILE A 25 -3.89 -32.30 -6.74
C ILE A 25 -4.82 -31.26 -6.11
N SER A 26 -5.23 -30.20 -6.81
CA SER A 26 -5.97 -29.08 -6.19
C SER A 26 -7.26 -29.51 -5.48
N ASP A 27 -7.92 -30.57 -5.96
CA ASP A 27 -9.18 -31.08 -5.40
C ASP A 27 -9.03 -31.67 -3.98
N TYR A 28 -7.82 -32.04 -3.52
CA TYR A 28 -7.64 -32.47 -2.12
C TYR A 28 -8.02 -31.34 -1.15
N ARG A 29 -7.84 -30.08 -1.55
CA ARG A 29 -8.07 -28.90 -0.69
C ARG A 29 -9.52 -28.79 -0.26
N ARG A 30 -10.46 -29.30 -1.08
CA ARG A 30 -11.91 -29.31 -0.84
C ARG A 30 -12.39 -30.46 0.05
N GLN A 31 -11.52 -31.42 0.38
CA GLN A 31 -11.89 -32.51 1.30
C GLN A 31 -12.01 -32.00 2.74
N PRO A 32 -12.93 -32.56 3.54
CA PRO A 32 -12.96 -32.31 4.97
C PRO A 32 -11.68 -32.83 5.64
N LEU A 33 -11.22 -32.14 6.68
CA LEU A 33 -10.14 -32.64 7.51
C LEU A 33 -10.68 -33.78 8.40
N VAL A 34 -10.14 -34.98 8.23
CA VAL A 34 -10.57 -36.19 8.95
C VAL A 34 -9.38 -36.81 9.71
N PRO A 35 -9.62 -37.62 10.76
CA PRO A 35 -8.56 -38.38 11.44
C PRO A 35 -7.84 -39.36 10.50
N LEU A 36 -6.61 -39.77 10.86
CA LEU A 36 -5.77 -40.60 10.00
C LEU A 36 -6.44 -41.92 9.60
N GLU A 37 -7.16 -42.56 10.52
CA GLU A 37 -7.84 -43.83 10.26
C GLU A 37 -8.94 -43.72 9.20
N GLU A 38 -9.66 -42.59 9.19
CA GLU A 38 -10.67 -42.31 8.17
C GLU A 38 -10.00 -41.88 6.85
N ALA A 39 -8.90 -41.12 6.95
CA ALA A 39 -8.16 -40.62 5.79
C ALA A 39 -7.56 -41.72 4.91
N VAL A 40 -7.33 -42.93 5.44
CA VAL A 40 -6.76 -44.07 4.72
C VAL A 40 -7.77 -45.15 4.33
N LYS A 41 -9.05 -44.98 4.68
CA LYS A 41 -10.08 -46.04 4.53
C LYS A 41 -10.24 -46.51 3.07
N ASP A 42 -10.20 -45.57 2.13
CA ASP A 42 -10.34 -45.86 0.70
C ASP A 42 -9.03 -46.35 0.06
N LEU A 43 -7.94 -46.45 0.84
CA LEU A 43 -6.62 -46.87 0.37
C LEU A 43 -6.34 -48.36 0.52
N VAL A 44 -7.24 -49.13 1.15
CA VAL A 44 -7.03 -50.56 1.47
C VAL A 44 -6.77 -51.41 0.22
N SER A 45 -7.44 -51.12 -0.89
CA SER A 45 -7.24 -51.83 -2.16
C SER A 45 -5.89 -51.51 -2.84
N PHE A 46 -5.29 -50.36 -2.52
CA PHE A 46 -4.04 -49.89 -3.10
C PHE A 46 -2.83 -50.24 -2.21
N VAL A 47 -3.03 -50.21 -0.89
CA VAL A 47 -2.04 -50.52 0.13
C VAL A 47 -2.66 -51.52 1.12
N PRO A 48 -2.49 -52.83 0.87
CA PRO A 48 -3.01 -53.86 1.77
C PRO A 48 -2.47 -53.69 3.20
N GLY A 49 -3.37 -53.66 4.19
CA GLY A 49 -3.00 -53.49 5.60
C GLY A 49 -2.84 -52.04 6.07
N VAL A 50 -3.15 -51.04 5.23
CA VAL A 50 -2.99 -49.61 5.55
C VAL A 50 -3.66 -49.16 6.85
N GLU A 51 -4.82 -49.73 7.20
CA GLU A 51 -5.51 -49.42 8.46
C GLU A 51 -4.67 -49.79 9.68
N GLY A 52 -3.98 -50.94 9.62
CA GLY A 52 -3.05 -51.38 10.67
C GLY A 52 -1.84 -50.46 10.78
N TYR A 53 -1.29 -50.02 9.64
CA TYR A 53 -0.18 -49.08 9.60
C TYR A 53 -0.57 -47.71 10.17
N ALA A 54 -1.75 -47.19 9.83
CA ALA A 54 -2.28 -45.95 10.37
C ALA A 54 -2.47 -46.01 11.90
N ALA A 55 -3.04 -47.11 12.40
CA ALA A 55 -3.19 -47.33 13.84
C ALA A 55 -1.83 -47.37 14.56
N GLN A 56 -0.83 -48.03 13.96
CA GLN A 56 0.53 -48.07 14.50
C GLN A 56 1.21 -46.71 14.49
N ALA A 57 1.11 -45.96 13.39
CA ALA A 57 1.65 -44.60 13.26
C ALA A 57 1.07 -43.68 14.35
N LYS A 58 -0.25 -43.72 14.55
CA LYS A 58 -0.91 -42.93 15.60
C LYS A 58 -0.48 -43.36 17.00
N LYS A 59 -0.23 -44.65 17.24
CA LYS A 59 0.27 -45.16 18.53
C LYS A 59 1.68 -44.64 18.85
N ASN A 60 2.52 -44.49 17.83
CA ASN A 60 3.90 -44.01 17.95
C ASN A 60 4.00 -42.47 18.03
N CYS A 61 2.96 -41.75 17.60
CA CYS A 61 2.93 -40.29 17.65
C CYS A 61 2.16 -39.75 18.87
N LYS A 62 2.55 -38.56 19.33
CA LYS A 62 1.87 -37.78 20.37
C LYS A 62 1.40 -36.45 19.81
N ASN A 63 0.55 -35.73 20.54
CA ASN A 63 0.29 -34.32 20.24
C ASN A 63 1.57 -33.54 20.54
N ASP A 64 2.14 -32.91 19.53
CA ASP A 64 3.41 -32.21 19.61
C ASP A 64 3.32 -30.91 18.79
N PRO A 65 2.87 -29.81 19.41
CA PRO A 65 2.62 -28.55 18.73
C PRO A 65 3.83 -28.11 17.87
N PRO A 66 3.60 -27.65 16.62
CA PRO A 66 2.32 -27.19 16.07
C PRO A 66 1.40 -28.31 15.56
N LEU A 67 1.86 -29.57 15.52
CA LEU A 67 1.12 -30.69 14.93
C LEU A 67 0.25 -31.43 15.95
N SER A 68 -0.98 -31.73 15.55
CA SER A 68 -1.82 -32.70 16.23
C SER A 68 -1.29 -34.11 16.04
N ARG A 69 -1.72 -35.04 16.90
CA ARG A 69 -1.34 -36.45 16.80
C ARG A 69 -1.69 -37.08 15.46
N ASN A 70 -2.81 -36.70 14.83
CA ASN A 70 -3.18 -37.22 13.51
C ASN A 70 -2.26 -36.68 12.41
N GLU A 71 -1.91 -35.39 12.49
CA GLU A 71 -1.00 -34.73 11.54
C GLU A 71 0.40 -35.32 11.62
N SER A 72 0.96 -35.46 12.83
CA SER A 72 2.26 -36.13 13.04
C SER A 72 2.23 -37.58 12.58
N ALA A 73 1.13 -38.31 12.84
CA ALA A 73 0.99 -39.70 12.43
C ALA A 73 0.89 -39.86 10.90
N ALA A 74 0.35 -38.88 10.18
CA ALA A 74 0.34 -38.89 8.72
C ALA A 74 1.77 -38.79 8.15
N ILE A 75 2.62 -37.93 8.72
CA ILE A 75 4.05 -37.84 8.37
C ILE A 75 4.78 -39.14 8.72
N TYR A 76 4.53 -39.69 9.91
CA TYR A 76 5.14 -40.96 10.32
C TYR A 76 4.76 -42.11 9.39
N LEU A 77 3.48 -42.23 9.00
CA LEU A 77 3.01 -43.25 8.07
C LEU A 77 3.70 -43.13 6.71
N TYR A 78 3.78 -41.90 6.17
CA TYR A 78 4.42 -41.61 4.90
C TYR A 78 5.90 -42.03 4.88
N THR A 79 6.62 -41.78 5.98
CA THR A 79 8.05 -42.07 6.10
C THR A 79 8.36 -43.52 6.46
N LYS A 80 7.47 -44.20 7.21
CA LYS A 80 7.69 -45.57 7.68
C LYS A 80 7.41 -46.63 6.62
N GLU A 81 6.28 -46.51 5.93
CA GLU A 81 5.74 -47.61 5.13
C GLU A 81 6.11 -47.47 3.66
N LYS A 82 7.10 -48.26 3.23
CA LYS A 82 7.65 -48.23 1.86
C LYS A 82 6.57 -48.33 0.78
N LEU A 83 5.64 -49.27 0.90
CA LEU A 83 4.59 -49.46 -0.12
C LEU A 83 3.65 -48.26 -0.17
N PHE A 84 3.34 -47.65 0.98
CA PHE A 84 2.49 -46.46 1.05
C PHE A 84 3.18 -45.28 0.36
N PHE A 85 4.45 -45.03 0.69
CA PHE A 85 5.30 -44.02 0.05
C PHE A 85 5.35 -44.21 -1.47
N GLU A 86 5.64 -45.43 -1.94
CA GLU A 86 5.77 -45.73 -3.36
C GLU A 86 4.45 -45.49 -4.11
N ARG A 87 3.33 -45.99 -3.57
CA ARG A 87 2.01 -45.86 -4.20
C ARG A 87 1.51 -44.43 -4.27
N LEU A 88 1.64 -43.66 -3.19
CA LEU A 88 1.25 -42.25 -3.20
C LEU A 88 2.03 -41.47 -4.25
N ASN A 89 3.36 -41.61 -4.26
CA ASN A 89 4.20 -40.88 -5.19
C ASN A 89 4.04 -41.35 -6.64
N ASP A 90 3.71 -42.62 -6.87
CA ASP A 90 3.36 -43.10 -8.22
C ASP A 90 2.07 -42.45 -8.72
N VAL A 91 1.03 -42.41 -7.90
CA VAL A 91 -0.26 -41.82 -8.27
C VAL A 91 -0.15 -40.31 -8.49
N LEU A 92 0.64 -39.60 -7.66
CA LEU A 92 0.93 -38.18 -7.87
C LEU A 92 1.62 -37.90 -9.21
N ARG A 93 2.49 -38.81 -9.69
CA ARG A 93 3.17 -38.67 -10.99
C ARG A 93 2.29 -38.95 -12.20
N LEU A 94 1.14 -39.61 -12.03
CA LEU A 94 0.28 -40.01 -13.13
C LEU A 94 -0.57 -38.86 -13.70
N GLU A 95 -0.73 -37.74 -12.98
CA GLU A 95 -1.52 -36.57 -13.40
C GLU A 95 -3.00 -36.89 -13.76
N TYR A 96 -3.51 -38.07 -13.37
CA TYR A 96 -4.89 -38.48 -13.58
C TYR A 96 -5.71 -38.27 -12.29
N PRO A 97 -6.68 -37.32 -12.28
CA PRO A 97 -7.45 -36.95 -11.08
C PRO A 97 -8.20 -38.13 -10.46
N ASP A 98 -8.72 -39.01 -11.29
CA ASP A 98 -9.52 -40.16 -10.84
C ASP A 98 -8.71 -41.15 -10.01
N ALA A 99 -7.41 -41.31 -10.30
CA ALA A 99 -6.52 -42.16 -9.52
C ALA A 99 -6.15 -41.53 -8.17
N LEU A 100 -6.15 -40.18 -8.09
CA LEU A 100 -5.84 -39.41 -6.89
C LEU A 100 -7.02 -39.27 -5.93
N LYS A 101 -8.27 -39.36 -6.42
CA LYS A 101 -9.49 -39.20 -5.61
C LYS A 101 -9.48 -39.99 -4.28
N PRO A 102 -9.12 -41.29 -4.25
CA PRO A 102 -9.06 -42.05 -3.00
C PRO A 102 -8.01 -41.54 -2.00
N TRP A 103 -6.98 -40.83 -2.48
CA TRP A 103 -5.88 -40.28 -1.67
C TRP A 103 -6.15 -38.88 -1.13
N PHE A 104 -7.18 -38.19 -1.62
CA PHE A 104 -7.45 -36.81 -1.22
C PHE A 104 -7.68 -36.63 0.30
N PRO A 105 -8.41 -37.51 1.01
CA PRO A 105 -8.53 -37.39 2.47
C PRO A 105 -7.17 -37.45 3.20
N PHE A 106 -6.30 -38.39 2.79
CA PHE A 106 -4.94 -38.47 3.32
C PHE A 106 -4.09 -37.25 2.95
N LEU A 107 -4.14 -36.83 1.68
CA LEU A 107 -3.41 -35.65 1.19
C LEU A 107 -3.84 -34.38 1.94
N LYS A 108 -5.13 -34.18 2.22
CA LYS A 108 -5.62 -33.05 3.03
C LYS A 108 -4.95 -33.03 4.41
N LEU A 109 -4.97 -34.15 5.12
CA LEU A 109 -4.35 -34.28 6.45
C LEU A 109 -2.83 -34.07 6.40
N PHE A 110 -2.15 -34.71 5.43
CA PHE A 110 -0.71 -34.65 5.26
C PHE A 110 -0.23 -33.25 4.86
N MET A 111 -0.91 -32.60 3.91
CA MET A 111 -0.54 -31.25 3.46
C MET A 111 -0.72 -30.21 4.56
N ILE A 112 -1.80 -30.29 5.35
CA ILE A 112 -1.98 -29.40 6.52
C ILE A 112 -0.85 -29.60 7.53
N ALA A 113 -0.45 -30.85 7.78
CA ALA A 113 0.68 -31.14 8.67
C ALA A 113 1.96 -30.45 8.18
N LEU A 114 2.28 -30.57 6.89
CA LEU A 114 3.46 -29.93 6.30
C LEU A 114 3.38 -28.39 6.29
N GLN A 115 2.20 -27.81 6.06
CA GLN A 115 1.99 -26.36 6.02
C GLN A 115 2.17 -25.69 7.38
N LYS A 116 1.88 -26.41 8.47
CA LYS A 116 2.12 -25.94 9.85
C LYS A 116 3.60 -25.90 10.23
N LEU A 117 4.48 -26.54 9.45
CA LEU A 117 5.91 -26.50 9.66
C LEU A 117 6.53 -25.30 8.93
N PRO A 118 7.48 -24.57 9.54
CA PRO A 118 8.09 -23.41 8.93
C PRO A 118 8.86 -23.80 7.65
N PRO A 119 8.79 -23.00 6.57
CA PRO A 119 9.63 -23.20 5.39
C PRO A 119 11.11 -23.01 5.74
N CYS A 120 11.98 -23.78 5.11
CA CYS A 120 13.43 -23.58 5.18
C CYS A 120 14.01 -23.33 3.79
N GLN A 121 14.73 -22.20 3.65
CA GLN A 121 15.50 -21.88 2.46
C GLN A 121 16.90 -22.46 2.62
N ILE A 122 17.16 -23.57 1.94
CA ILE A 122 18.37 -24.36 2.15
C ILE A 122 18.72 -25.18 0.91
N LYS A 123 20.00 -25.52 0.76
CA LYS A 123 20.48 -26.43 -0.28
C LYS A 123 20.21 -27.88 0.13
N LEU A 124 19.53 -28.62 -0.73
CA LEU A 124 19.08 -29.99 -0.51
C LEU A 124 19.66 -30.95 -1.55
N TRP A 125 19.77 -32.22 -1.17
CA TRP A 125 20.20 -33.31 -2.04
C TRP A 125 19.13 -34.39 -2.17
N ARG A 126 18.95 -34.88 -3.40
CA ARG A 126 18.10 -36.04 -3.72
C ARG A 126 18.83 -36.97 -4.68
N GLY A 127 19.00 -38.23 -4.31
CA GLY A 127 19.50 -39.28 -5.21
C GLY A 127 18.36 -40.05 -5.86
N VAL A 128 18.47 -40.32 -7.15
CA VAL A 128 17.50 -41.15 -7.88
C VAL A 128 18.21 -42.08 -8.86
N ALA A 129 17.98 -43.39 -8.70
CA ALA A 129 18.46 -44.42 -9.61
C ALA A 129 17.74 -44.40 -10.98
N ASP A 130 18.43 -44.94 -11.99
CA ASP A 130 17.92 -45.18 -13.35
C ASP A 130 17.49 -43.93 -14.15
N ILE A 131 17.99 -42.75 -13.77
CA ILE A 131 17.77 -41.49 -14.48
C ILE A 131 19.11 -40.86 -14.83
N THR A 132 19.22 -40.36 -16.06
CA THR A 132 20.37 -39.58 -16.53
C THR A 132 19.97 -38.12 -16.72
N ASN A 133 20.95 -37.24 -16.86
CA ASN A 133 20.72 -35.81 -17.06
C ASN A 133 20.18 -35.42 -18.46
N SER A 134 19.97 -36.36 -19.38
CA SER A 134 19.58 -36.07 -20.77
C SER A 134 18.27 -35.27 -20.89
N ASN A 135 17.41 -35.35 -19.89
CA ASN A 135 16.10 -34.70 -19.86
C ASN A 135 16.10 -33.33 -19.18
N PHE A 136 17.26 -32.84 -18.72
CA PHE A 136 17.38 -31.60 -17.96
C PHE A 136 18.29 -30.63 -18.68
N LYS A 137 17.72 -29.77 -19.54
CA LYS A 137 18.48 -28.70 -20.21
C LYS A 137 18.42 -27.43 -19.38
N GLU A 138 19.47 -26.63 -19.47
CA GLU A 138 19.55 -25.37 -18.74
C GLU A 138 18.33 -24.48 -19.03
N ARG A 139 17.76 -23.88 -17.97
CA ARG A 139 16.53 -23.07 -17.96
C ARG A 139 15.22 -23.83 -18.14
N ASP A 140 15.23 -25.14 -18.40
CA ASP A 140 14.00 -25.93 -18.40
C ASP A 140 13.34 -25.84 -17.02
N VAL A 141 12.00 -25.76 -17.00
CA VAL A 141 11.19 -25.79 -15.79
C VAL A 141 10.41 -27.09 -15.76
N HIS A 142 10.52 -27.79 -14.63
CA HIS A 142 9.86 -29.07 -14.39
C HIS A 142 8.94 -28.96 -13.18
N THR A 143 7.74 -29.51 -13.29
CA THR A 143 6.85 -29.69 -12.13
C THR A 143 7.09 -31.06 -11.51
N TRP A 144 7.42 -31.09 -10.23
CA TRP A 144 7.62 -32.31 -9.47
C TRP A 144 6.37 -32.59 -8.64
N TRP A 145 5.44 -33.36 -9.21
CA TRP A 145 4.15 -33.68 -8.57
C TRP A 145 4.25 -34.58 -7.34
N SER A 146 5.30 -35.41 -7.25
CA SER A 146 5.52 -36.24 -6.06
C SER A 146 5.98 -35.43 -4.86
N VAL A 147 5.62 -35.89 -3.66
CA VAL A 147 6.26 -35.44 -2.43
C VAL A 147 7.72 -35.85 -2.49
N THR A 148 8.63 -34.88 -2.43
CA THR A 148 10.05 -35.13 -2.71
C THR A 148 10.85 -35.10 -1.42
N SER A 149 11.18 -36.29 -0.90
CA SER A 149 12.06 -36.43 0.27
C SER A 149 13.52 -36.14 -0.07
N CYS A 150 14.11 -35.15 0.59
CA CYS A 150 15.49 -34.73 0.41
C CYS A 150 16.28 -34.82 1.73
N THR A 151 17.60 -34.69 1.62
CA THR A 151 18.53 -34.69 2.75
C THR A 151 19.54 -33.55 2.62
N LEU A 152 20.11 -33.13 3.75
CA LEU A 152 21.22 -32.15 3.76
C LEU A 152 22.56 -32.78 3.35
N HIS A 153 22.66 -34.12 3.41
CA HIS A 153 23.94 -34.81 3.29
C HIS A 153 24.09 -35.52 1.94
N LEU A 154 25.09 -35.10 1.16
CA LEU A 154 25.39 -35.67 -0.15
C LEU A 154 25.64 -37.18 -0.11
N ASN A 155 26.28 -37.69 0.94
CA ASN A 155 26.55 -39.12 1.10
C ASN A 155 25.27 -39.94 1.27
N VAL A 156 24.27 -39.42 2.00
CA VAL A 156 22.96 -40.05 2.16
C VAL A 156 22.23 -40.09 0.82
N ALA A 157 22.21 -38.98 0.08
CA ALA A 157 21.65 -38.95 -1.27
C ALA A 157 22.37 -39.90 -2.25
N GLY A 158 23.69 -40.01 -2.15
CA GLY A 158 24.53 -40.90 -2.97
C GLY A 158 24.11 -42.36 -2.91
N VAL A 159 23.65 -42.85 -1.76
CA VAL A 159 23.17 -44.23 -1.60
C VAL A 159 21.97 -44.52 -2.51
N PHE A 160 21.14 -43.51 -2.80
CA PHE A 160 19.92 -43.68 -3.61
C PHE A 160 20.13 -43.45 -5.12
N ALA A 161 21.23 -42.81 -5.53
CA ALA A 161 21.54 -42.58 -6.93
C ALA A 161 22.14 -43.83 -7.63
N ASP A 162 22.75 -44.76 -6.88
CA ASP A 162 23.51 -45.89 -7.43
C ASP A 162 24.65 -45.43 -8.38
N GLN A 163 25.40 -46.36 -9.00
CA GLN A 163 26.58 -46.02 -9.83
C GLN A 163 26.27 -45.28 -11.14
N ARG A 164 25.00 -45.24 -11.59
CA ARG A 164 24.58 -44.65 -12.88
C ARG A 164 23.35 -43.73 -12.81
N GLY A 165 22.91 -43.35 -11.61
CA GLY A 165 21.75 -42.46 -11.47
C GLY A 165 22.09 -40.98 -11.45
N THR A 166 21.16 -40.19 -10.92
CA THR A 166 21.28 -38.73 -10.83
C THR A 166 21.21 -38.26 -9.38
N LEU A 167 22.11 -37.35 -9.04
CA LEU A 167 22.06 -36.52 -7.85
C LEU A 167 21.50 -35.15 -8.21
N PHE A 168 20.39 -34.77 -7.59
CA PHE A 168 19.83 -33.43 -7.69
C PHE A 168 20.35 -32.58 -6.54
N CYS A 169 20.94 -31.44 -6.87
CA CYS A 169 21.33 -30.38 -5.95
C CYS A 169 20.28 -29.29 -6.07
N ILE A 170 19.45 -29.08 -5.05
CA ILE A 170 18.26 -28.23 -5.13
C ILE A 170 18.44 -27.04 -4.20
N ASP A 171 18.48 -25.83 -4.76
CA ASP A 171 18.33 -24.58 -4.01
C ASP A 171 16.83 -24.42 -3.66
N ALA A 172 16.41 -24.95 -2.50
CA ALA A 172 15.01 -24.94 -2.07
C ALA A 172 14.64 -23.64 -1.35
N ILE A 173 13.39 -23.19 -1.55
CA ILE A 173 12.80 -22.01 -0.91
C ILE A 173 11.81 -22.43 0.17
N TYR A 174 11.04 -23.50 -0.09
CA TYR A 174 9.89 -23.91 0.73
C TYR A 174 10.05 -25.31 1.33
N GLY A 175 11.28 -25.80 1.51
CA GLY A 175 11.51 -27.11 2.14
C GLY A 175 10.85 -27.20 3.52
N ARG A 176 10.28 -28.36 3.86
CA ARG A 176 9.68 -28.63 5.17
C ARG A 176 10.50 -29.66 5.92
N ASN A 177 11.10 -29.26 7.04
CA ASN A 177 11.86 -30.19 7.89
C ASN A 177 10.88 -31.06 8.68
N ILE A 178 10.88 -32.36 8.36
CA ILE A 178 9.99 -33.35 9.00
C ILE A 178 10.74 -34.32 9.91
N ALA A 179 12.04 -34.10 10.16
CA ALA A 179 12.89 -35.04 10.88
C ALA A 179 12.33 -35.46 12.24
N GLN A 180 11.74 -34.52 13.00
CA GLN A 180 11.12 -34.80 14.31
C GLN A 180 9.89 -35.72 14.23
N TYR A 181 9.19 -35.72 13.09
CA TYR A 181 7.94 -36.45 12.88
C TYR A 181 8.11 -37.68 11.99
N SER A 182 9.29 -37.84 11.37
CA SER A 182 9.65 -38.98 10.54
C SER A 182 9.88 -40.24 11.38
N ALA A 183 9.63 -41.41 10.77
CA ALA A 183 10.02 -42.69 11.33
C ALA A 183 11.54 -42.91 11.40
N PHE A 184 12.30 -42.07 10.69
CA PHE A 184 13.76 -42.11 10.64
C PHE A 184 14.38 -40.72 10.93
N PRO A 185 14.29 -40.20 12.17
CA PRO A 185 14.73 -38.83 12.50
C PRO A 185 16.19 -38.52 12.18
N LYS A 186 17.05 -39.55 12.17
CA LYS A 186 18.48 -39.43 11.86
C LYS A 186 18.78 -39.10 10.40
N GLU A 187 17.80 -39.26 9.52
CA GLU A 187 17.98 -38.95 8.09
C GLU A 187 17.85 -37.44 7.81
N GLU A 188 17.45 -36.65 8.83
CA GLU A 188 17.25 -35.19 8.75
C GLU A 188 16.40 -34.82 7.53
N GLU A 189 15.31 -35.56 7.35
CA GLU A 189 14.49 -35.53 6.15
C GLU A 189 13.80 -34.17 5.99
N ILE A 190 13.98 -33.56 4.81
CA ILE A 190 13.33 -32.33 4.40
C ILE A 190 12.53 -32.62 3.13
N VAL A 191 11.23 -32.33 3.12
CA VAL A 191 10.37 -32.59 1.97
C VAL A 191 10.10 -31.33 1.17
N LEU A 192 10.12 -31.45 -0.16
CA LEU A 192 9.48 -30.49 -1.07
C LEU A 192 8.03 -30.92 -1.31
N MET A 193 7.16 -29.92 -1.39
CA MET A 193 5.71 -30.13 -1.53
C MET A 193 5.40 -30.76 -2.90
N PRO A 194 4.29 -31.53 -3.02
CA PRO A 194 3.85 -32.02 -4.31
C PRO A 194 3.46 -30.83 -5.21
N GLY A 195 3.90 -30.87 -6.47
CA GLY A 195 3.70 -29.78 -7.43
C GLY A 195 4.78 -28.70 -7.39
N THR A 196 5.91 -28.92 -6.71
CA THR A 196 7.03 -27.98 -6.69
C THR A 196 7.58 -27.76 -8.11
N LEU A 197 7.68 -26.49 -8.50
CA LEU A 197 8.31 -26.08 -9.76
C LEU A 197 9.83 -25.93 -9.55
N LEU A 198 10.62 -26.64 -10.35
CA LEU A 198 12.08 -26.60 -10.31
C LEU A 198 12.64 -26.16 -11.66
N ARG A 199 13.50 -25.14 -11.66
CA ARG A 199 14.25 -24.71 -12.84
C ARG A 199 15.64 -25.32 -12.85
N VAL A 200 16.08 -25.82 -14.00
CA VAL A 200 17.43 -26.34 -14.20
C VAL A 200 18.43 -25.18 -14.31
N LYS A 201 19.41 -25.14 -13.41
CA LYS A 201 20.55 -24.21 -13.46
C LYS A 201 21.72 -24.76 -14.26
N GLY A 202 21.84 -26.08 -14.29
CA GLY A 202 22.90 -26.76 -15.02
C GLY A 202 22.85 -28.26 -14.77
N ALA A 203 23.43 -29.00 -15.69
CA ALA A 203 23.57 -30.44 -15.58
C ALA A 203 24.98 -30.86 -16.00
N ARG A 204 25.57 -31.79 -15.24
CA ARG A 204 26.91 -32.32 -15.47
C ARG A 204 26.95 -33.82 -15.21
N SER A 205 27.96 -34.49 -15.71
CA SER A 205 28.23 -35.90 -15.43
C SER A 205 29.66 -36.04 -14.92
N ASP A 206 29.87 -36.91 -13.94
CA ASP A 206 31.21 -37.26 -13.50
C ASP A 206 31.87 -38.30 -14.42
N THR A 207 33.15 -38.62 -14.17
CA THR A 207 33.91 -39.60 -14.95
C THR A 207 33.42 -41.04 -14.79
N ASN A 208 32.57 -41.31 -13.80
CA ASN A 208 32.06 -42.65 -13.46
C ASN A 208 30.64 -42.88 -13.99
N GLY A 209 30.01 -41.87 -14.60
CA GLY A 209 28.65 -41.94 -15.16
C GLY A 209 27.53 -41.46 -14.22
N LEU A 210 27.88 -40.93 -13.04
CA LEU A 210 26.93 -40.29 -12.13
C LEU A 210 26.58 -38.90 -12.66
N SER A 211 25.28 -38.65 -12.83
CA SER A 211 24.79 -37.34 -13.27
C SER A 211 24.54 -36.43 -12.06
N ILE A 212 24.90 -35.15 -12.17
CA ILE A 212 24.53 -34.13 -11.18
C ILE A 212 23.73 -33.04 -11.89
N VAL A 213 22.54 -32.73 -11.36
CA VAL A 213 21.65 -31.69 -11.88
C VAL A 213 21.45 -30.66 -10.79
N ASP A 214 21.83 -29.40 -11.07
CA ASP A 214 21.58 -28.27 -10.19
C ASP A 214 20.22 -27.67 -10.54
N LEU A 215 19.35 -27.57 -9.54
CA LEU A 215 17.99 -27.06 -9.64
C LEU A 215 17.79 -25.90 -8.67
N GLU A 216 16.92 -24.96 -9.01
CA GLU A 216 16.35 -24.00 -8.08
C GLU A 216 14.83 -24.14 -8.02
N GLU A 217 14.27 -24.07 -6.81
CA GLU A 217 12.83 -23.98 -6.65
C GLU A 217 12.34 -22.62 -7.14
N CYS A 218 11.34 -22.63 -8.02
CA CYS A 218 10.70 -21.44 -8.52
C CYS A 218 9.72 -20.93 -7.45
N PRO A 219 9.82 -19.66 -7.02
CA PRO A 219 8.85 -19.10 -6.10
C PRO A 219 7.49 -18.94 -6.81
N LYS A 220 6.39 -19.14 -6.07
CA LYS A 220 5.01 -18.96 -6.63
C LYS A 220 4.77 -17.54 -7.13
N ILE A 221 5.44 -16.58 -6.50
CA ILE A 221 5.47 -15.16 -6.87
C ILE A 221 6.92 -14.75 -7.00
N SER A 222 7.25 -13.87 -7.96
CA SER A 222 8.62 -13.39 -8.16
C SER A 222 9.25 -12.88 -6.85
N GLN A 223 10.54 -13.18 -6.65
CA GLN A 223 11.26 -12.78 -5.44
C GLN A 223 11.16 -11.27 -5.21
N GLY A 224 10.89 -10.86 -3.96
CA GLY A 224 10.67 -9.46 -3.59
C GLY A 224 9.31 -8.88 -3.98
N LYS A 225 8.39 -9.70 -4.52
CA LYS A 225 6.99 -9.32 -4.78
C LYS A 225 6.04 -10.00 -3.79
N HIS A 226 4.86 -9.42 -3.64
CA HIS A 226 3.80 -9.89 -2.75
C HIS A 226 2.42 -9.76 -3.38
N VAL A 227 1.39 -10.33 -2.77
CA VAL A 227 -0.01 -10.01 -3.05
C VAL A 227 -0.45 -8.90 -2.11
N MET A 228 -0.94 -7.80 -2.67
CA MET A 228 -1.52 -6.73 -1.87
C MET A 228 -2.98 -7.05 -1.55
N LEU A 229 -3.37 -6.97 -0.28
CA LEU A 229 -4.78 -7.05 0.13
C LEU A 229 -5.27 -5.64 0.44
N SER A 230 -6.20 -5.15 -0.38
CA SER A 230 -6.84 -3.85 -0.20
C SER A 230 -8.24 -4.04 0.38
N TYR A 231 -8.51 -3.40 1.52
CA TYR A 231 -9.76 -3.57 2.28
C TYR A 231 -9.98 -2.37 3.22
N THR A 232 -11.18 -2.25 3.80
CA THR A 232 -11.47 -1.29 4.87
C THR A 232 -11.29 -1.92 6.25
N SER A 233 -10.92 -1.12 7.25
CA SER A 233 -10.64 -1.59 8.63
C SER A 233 -11.75 -2.45 9.26
N ILE A 234 -13.01 -2.25 8.86
CA ILE A 234 -14.16 -3.06 9.29
C ILE A 234 -13.98 -4.55 8.92
N ASN A 235 -13.23 -4.84 7.86
CA ASN A 235 -13.00 -6.19 7.34
C ASN A 235 -11.63 -6.77 7.79
N GLN A 236 -10.96 -6.19 8.80
CA GLN A 236 -9.64 -6.65 9.26
C GLN A 236 -9.62 -8.13 9.63
N ASP A 237 -10.60 -8.61 10.39
CA ASP A 237 -10.60 -9.96 10.95
C ASP A 237 -10.65 -11.03 9.85
N ILE A 238 -11.51 -10.83 8.85
CA ILE A 238 -11.67 -11.75 7.72
C ILE A 238 -10.46 -11.71 6.78
N VAL A 239 -9.93 -10.52 6.48
CA VAL A 239 -8.77 -10.36 5.61
C VAL A 239 -7.50 -10.91 6.26
N SER A 240 -7.35 -10.79 7.58
CA SER A 240 -6.22 -11.37 8.31
C SER A 240 -6.23 -12.90 8.24
N LYS A 241 -7.41 -13.53 8.41
CA LYS A 241 -7.55 -14.99 8.22
C LYS A 241 -7.19 -15.42 6.80
N ILE A 242 -7.62 -14.67 5.79
CA ILE A 242 -7.27 -14.94 4.38
C ILE A 242 -5.75 -14.79 4.17
N ALA A 243 -5.14 -13.75 4.75
CA ALA A 243 -3.71 -13.52 4.67
C ALA A 243 -2.90 -14.68 5.30
N ASP A 244 -3.36 -15.22 6.43
CA ASP A 244 -2.69 -16.36 7.07
C ASP A 244 -2.76 -17.63 6.22
N ILE A 245 -3.89 -17.88 5.55
CA ILE A 245 -4.03 -19.00 4.62
C ILE A 245 -3.12 -18.82 3.40
N LEU A 246 -3.08 -17.62 2.81
CA LEU A 246 -2.15 -17.28 1.71
C LEU A 246 -0.68 -17.49 2.13
N LYS A 247 -0.29 -17.01 3.31
CA LYS A 247 1.06 -17.24 3.87
C LYS A 247 1.35 -18.71 4.08
N GLY A 248 0.38 -19.49 4.56
CA GLY A 248 0.49 -20.96 4.70
C GLY A 248 0.71 -21.68 3.36
N GLU A 249 0.17 -21.11 2.28
CA GLU A 249 0.42 -21.54 0.90
C GLU A 249 1.70 -20.95 0.29
N ASN A 250 2.55 -20.32 1.12
CA ASN A 250 3.82 -19.66 0.77
C ASN A 250 3.67 -18.50 -0.24
N ILE A 251 2.54 -17.81 -0.22
CA ILE A 251 2.31 -16.58 -0.98
C ILE A 251 2.64 -15.39 -0.06
N PRO A 252 3.66 -14.57 -0.35
CA PRO A 252 3.94 -13.36 0.42
C PRO A 252 2.76 -12.39 0.28
N VAL A 253 2.33 -11.82 1.41
CA VAL A 253 1.17 -10.92 1.48
C VAL A 253 1.59 -9.58 2.08
N TRP A 254 1.05 -8.51 1.54
CA TRP A 254 1.16 -7.16 2.06
C TRP A 254 -0.24 -6.61 2.34
N PHE A 255 -0.47 -6.10 3.54
CA PHE A 255 -1.73 -5.51 3.98
C PHE A 255 -1.53 -4.75 5.29
N ASP A 256 -2.43 -3.82 5.63
CA ASP A 256 -2.31 -2.96 6.81
C ASP A 256 -2.69 -3.70 8.12
N SER A 257 -1.75 -4.45 8.71
CA SER A 257 -1.93 -5.00 10.05
C SER A 257 -1.55 -3.95 11.10
N ASN A 258 -2.53 -3.49 11.88
CA ASN A 258 -2.50 -2.45 12.94
C ASN A 258 -1.37 -2.54 14.03
N SER A 259 -0.30 -3.31 13.87
CA SER A 259 0.76 -3.49 14.87
C SER A 259 2.03 -2.65 14.68
N ASP A 260 2.28 -2.02 13.52
CA ASP A 260 3.59 -1.35 13.28
C ASP A 260 3.55 0.08 12.68
N MET A 261 2.39 0.72 12.51
CA MET A 261 2.33 2.03 11.82
C MET A 261 1.81 3.16 12.70
N LYS A 262 2.72 3.77 13.47
CA LYS A 262 2.51 5.12 14.03
C LYS A 262 3.23 6.23 13.27
N ASN A 263 4.10 5.91 12.32
CA ASN A 263 4.69 6.87 11.38
C ASN A 263 4.65 6.23 9.97
N ASP A 264 4.05 6.93 9.01
CA ASP A 264 4.06 6.67 7.55
C ASP A 264 3.00 5.73 6.94
N MET A 265 1.73 6.16 7.04
CA MET A 265 0.59 5.65 6.24
C MET A 265 0.81 5.65 4.71
N TYR A 266 1.71 6.49 4.18
CA TYR A 266 1.89 6.67 2.73
C TYR A 266 3.03 5.85 2.12
N GLU A 267 4.06 5.52 2.91
CA GLU A 267 5.15 4.62 2.49
C GLU A 267 4.61 3.19 2.30
N SER A 268 3.64 2.83 3.13
CA SER A 268 2.78 1.65 3.04
C SER A 268 2.18 1.49 1.64
N LEU A 269 1.38 2.44 1.16
CA LEU A 269 0.62 2.28 -0.08
C LEU A 269 1.49 2.15 -1.35
N ALA A 270 2.49 3.04 -1.50
CA ALA A 270 3.35 3.01 -2.68
C ALA A 270 4.14 1.69 -2.73
N ASN A 271 4.74 1.28 -1.61
CA ASN A 271 5.44 0.00 -1.54
C ASN A 271 4.49 -1.20 -1.75
N GLY A 272 3.30 -1.11 -1.16
CA GLY A 272 2.21 -2.09 -1.29
C GLY A 272 1.82 -2.35 -2.74
N VAL A 273 1.57 -1.32 -3.53
CA VAL A 273 1.18 -1.48 -4.95
C VAL A 273 2.39 -1.73 -5.86
N GLU A 274 3.52 -1.05 -5.66
CA GLU A 274 4.70 -1.18 -6.54
C GLU A 274 5.29 -2.58 -6.54
N ASN A 275 5.36 -3.18 -5.35
CA ASN A 275 5.85 -4.54 -5.19
C ASN A 275 4.75 -5.60 -5.23
N ALA A 276 3.50 -5.20 -5.48
CA ALA A 276 2.43 -6.15 -5.76
C ALA A 276 2.70 -6.90 -7.08
N ALA A 277 2.60 -8.23 -7.01
CA ALA A 277 2.40 -9.11 -8.16
C ALA A 277 0.93 -9.10 -8.61
N ALA A 278 0.01 -8.97 -7.66
CA ALA A 278 -1.43 -8.79 -7.86
C ALA A 278 -2.02 -7.99 -6.68
N ALA A 279 -3.13 -7.29 -6.93
CA ALA A 279 -3.91 -6.57 -5.91
C ALA A 279 -5.29 -7.25 -5.76
N CYS A 280 -5.54 -7.81 -4.58
CA CYS A 280 -6.81 -8.42 -4.20
C CYS A 280 -7.65 -7.40 -3.44
N CYS A 281 -8.78 -6.99 -4.01
CA CYS A 281 -9.60 -5.88 -3.51
C CYS A 281 -10.88 -6.42 -2.91
N PHE A 282 -11.02 -6.32 -1.59
CA PHE A 282 -12.16 -6.83 -0.84
C PHE A 282 -13.30 -5.79 -0.80
N LEU A 283 -14.24 -5.95 -1.73
CA LEU A 283 -15.24 -4.94 -2.06
C LEU A 283 -16.44 -4.95 -1.10
N THR A 284 -16.77 -3.76 -0.61
CA THR A 284 -17.97 -3.42 0.17
C THR A 284 -18.44 -2.00 -0.17
N SER A 285 -19.62 -1.58 0.32
CA SER A 285 -20.06 -0.18 0.22
C SER A 285 -19.07 0.79 0.86
N ASP A 286 -18.45 0.42 1.99
CA ASP A 286 -17.46 1.28 2.66
C ASP A 286 -16.15 1.35 1.88
N TYR A 287 -15.79 0.29 1.16
CA TYR A 287 -14.63 0.27 0.27
C TYR A 287 -14.76 1.33 -0.83
N GLU A 288 -15.95 1.47 -1.42
CA GLU A 288 -16.25 2.47 -2.45
C GLU A 288 -16.16 3.91 -1.94
N GLN A 289 -16.44 4.12 -0.65
CA GLN A 289 -16.39 5.44 0.01
C GLN A 289 -15.00 5.77 0.58
N SER A 290 -14.11 4.78 0.67
CA SER A 290 -12.77 4.95 1.23
C SER A 290 -11.82 5.58 0.21
N LEU A 291 -11.41 6.83 0.45
CA LEU A 291 -10.40 7.53 -0.35
C LEU A 291 -9.07 6.77 -0.41
N SER A 292 -8.71 6.05 0.65
CA SER A 292 -7.51 5.21 0.66
C SER A 292 -7.65 4.11 -0.38
N CYS A 293 -8.66 3.25 -0.24
CA CYS A 293 -8.97 2.13 -1.13
C CYS A 293 -9.10 2.56 -2.60
N GLN A 294 -9.80 3.68 -2.85
CA GLN A 294 -9.92 4.28 -4.17
C GLN A 294 -8.55 4.57 -4.78
N SER A 295 -7.67 5.20 -4.00
CA SER A 295 -6.32 5.55 -4.46
C SER A 295 -5.47 4.31 -4.72
N GLU A 296 -5.53 3.30 -3.86
CA GLU A 296 -4.77 2.05 -4.05
C GLU A 296 -5.17 1.35 -5.34
N LEU A 297 -6.48 1.21 -5.57
CA LEU A 297 -7.01 0.48 -6.71
C LEU A 297 -6.77 1.23 -8.02
N GLN A 298 -7.00 2.55 -8.04
CA GLN A 298 -6.67 3.39 -9.20
C GLN A 298 -5.17 3.35 -9.50
N TYR A 299 -4.33 3.30 -8.48
CA TYR A 299 -2.88 3.20 -8.66
C TYR A 299 -2.46 1.84 -9.21
N ALA A 300 -3.02 0.74 -8.67
CA ALA A 300 -2.82 -0.60 -9.18
C ALA A 300 -3.23 -0.70 -10.66
N GLN A 301 -4.36 -0.10 -11.04
CA GLN A 301 -4.84 -0.04 -12.42
C GLN A 301 -3.87 0.72 -13.33
N LYS A 302 -3.43 1.92 -12.94
CA LYS A 302 -2.44 2.72 -13.70
C LYS A 302 -1.12 1.97 -13.87
N ARG A 303 -0.68 1.22 -12.84
CA ARG A 303 0.52 0.36 -12.89
C ARG A 303 0.31 -0.99 -13.59
N GLN A 304 -0.85 -1.19 -14.20
CA GLN A 304 -1.25 -2.43 -14.88
C GLN A 304 -1.02 -3.66 -14.00
N LYS A 305 -1.24 -3.51 -12.69
CA LYS A 305 -1.21 -4.64 -11.75
C LYS A 305 -2.46 -5.49 -12.01
N PRO A 306 -2.33 -6.83 -12.04
CA PRO A 306 -3.48 -7.72 -11.95
C PRO A 306 -4.38 -7.30 -10.79
N ILE A 307 -5.64 -6.99 -11.07
CA ILE A 307 -6.66 -6.66 -10.07
C ILE A 307 -7.60 -7.85 -9.95
N ILE A 308 -7.81 -8.30 -8.71
CA ILE A 308 -8.68 -9.43 -8.37
C ILE A 308 -9.77 -8.94 -7.42
N PRO A 309 -10.96 -8.61 -7.94
CA PRO A 309 -12.08 -8.21 -7.10
C PRO A 309 -12.59 -9.39 -6.25
N CYS A 310 -12.74 -9.16 -4.95
CA CYS A 310 -13.24 -10.11 -3.97
C CYS A 310 -14.48 -9.53 -3.28
N MET A 311 -15.69 -10.02 -3.61
CA MET A 311 -16.94 -9.45 -3.10
C MET A 311 -17.24 -9.95 -1.68
N LEU A 312 -17.24 -9.05 -0.68
CA LEU A 312 -17.57 -9.41 0.73
C LEU A 312 -19.03 -9.15 1.10
N THR A 313 -19.73 -8.31 0.34
CA THR A 313 -21.13 -7.93 0.61
C THR A 313 -22.09 -8.54 -0.41
N SER A 314 -23.35 -8.70 0.00
CA SER A 314 -24.37 -9.25 -0.88
C SER A 314 -24.61 -8.37 -2.11
N THR A 315 -24.51 -8.98 -3.29
CA THR A 315 -24.78 -8.29 -4.57
C THR A 315 -26.25 -7.89 -4.76
N THR A 316 -27.17 -8.40 -3.93
CA THR A 316 -28.56 -7.93 -3.88
C THR A 316 -28.72 -6.71 -2.98
N ALA A 317 -27.81 -6.50 -2.02
CA ALA A 317 -27.84 -5.38 -1.09
C ALA A 317 -27.07 -4.17 -1.63
N TRP A 318 -25.95 -4.39 -2.31
CA TRP A 318 -25.13 -3.34 -2.90
C TRP A 318 -24.35 -3.88 -4.10
N LYS A 319 -24.09 -3.01 -5.07
CA LYS A 319 -23.20 -3.29 -6.21
C LYS A 319 -22.25 -2.10 -6.38
N PRO A 320 -21.01 -2.33 -6.86
CA PRO A 320 -20.13 -1.26 -7.24
C PRO A 320 -20.82 -0.26 -8.18
N SER A 321 -20.60 1.03 -7.97
CA SER A 321 -21.11 2.09 -8.83
C SER A 321 -19.99 3.07 -9.20
N GLY A 322 -20.28 4.01 -10.10
CA GLY A 322 -19.39 5.13 -10.41
C GLY A 322 -17.94 4.72 -10.74
N TRP A 323 -16.99 5.15 -9.92
CA TRP A 323 -15.57 4.90 -10.14
C TRP A 323 -15.22 3.41 -9.98
N LEU A 324 -15.80 2.71 -9.01
CA LEU A 324 -15.43 1.33 -8.71
C LEU A 324 -15.97 0.39 -9.80
N GLU A 325 -17.22 0.62 -10.22
CA GLU A 325 -17.84 -0.11 -11.33
C GLU A 325 -17.03 -0.01 -12.63
N SER A 326 -16.51 1.18 -12.94
CA SER A 326 -15.70 1.42 -14.14
C SER A 326 -14.43 0.55 -14.20
N ILE A 327 -13.89 0.18 -13.04
CA ILE A 327 -12.70 -0.67 -12.92
C ILE A 327 -13.11 -2.14 -12.89
N THR A 328 -14.12 -2.50 -12.09
CA THR A 328 -14.41 -3.90 -11.77
C THR A 328 -15.29 -4.61 -12.79
N THR A 329 -16.06 -3.89 -13.61
CA THR A 329 -17.06 -4.50 -14.52
C THR A 329 -16.47 -5.48 -15.54
N THR A 330 -15.20 -5.30 -15.92
CA THR A 330 -14.52 -6.16 -16.91
C THR A 330 -13.78 -7.33 -16.28
N LEU A 331 -13.75 -7.41 -14.95
CA LEU A 331 -12.94 -8.36 -14.19
C LEU A 331 -13.81 -9.49 -13.63
N THR A 332 -13.26 -10.70 -13.56
CA THR A 332 -13.89 -11.82 -12.87
C THR A 332 -13.81 -11.60 -11.37
N CYS A 333 -14.97 -11.47 -10.72
CA CYS A 333 -15.05 -11.27 -9.28
C CYS A 333 -15.14 -12.61 -8.54
N ILE A 334 -14.40 -12.76 -7.45
CA ILE A 334 -14.53 -13.89 -6.54
C ILE A 334 -15.58 -13.57 -5.50
N ASP A 335 -16.52 -14.50 -5.34
CA ASP A 335 -17.56 -14.36 -4.34
C ASP A 335 -17.09 -14.82 -2.96
N PHE A 336 -16.93 -13.87 -2.03
CA PHE A 336 -16.67 -14.11 -0.61
C PHE A 336 -17.91 -13.83 0.26
N GLN A 337 -19.10 -13.69 -0.35
CA GLN A 337 -20.36 -13.58 0.37
C GLN A 337 -20.58 -14.84 1.23
N HIS A 338 -21.02 -14.64 2.47
CA HIS A 338 -21.29 -15.73 3.41
C HIS A 338 -20.07 -16.60 3.76
N ILE A 339 -18.88 -15.99 3.90
CA ILE A 339 -17.76 -16.72 4.46
C ILE A 339 -18.11 -17.26 5.85
N THR A 340 -17.70 -18.49 6.11
CA THR A 340 -17.77 -19.16 7.40
C THR A 340 -16.43 -19.84 7.67
N GLU A 341 -16.20 -20.26 8.92
CA GLU A 341 -15.01 -21.07 9.25
C GLU A 341 -14.95 -22.38 8.45
N SER A 342 -16.08 -22.89 7.98
CA SER A 342 -16.15 -24.12 7.20
C SER A 342 -15.87 -23.95 5.70
N ASN A 343 -15.96 -22.74 5.14
CA ASN A 343 -15.81 -22.52 3.69
C ASN A 343 -14.65 -21.57 3.31
N ILE A 344 -14.05 -20.87 4.28
CA ILE A 344 -12.99 -19.89 4.03
C ILE A 344 -11.82 -20.48 3.25
N ASP A 345 -11.35 -21.68 3.62
CA ASP A 345 -10.25 -22.35 2.92
C ASP A 345 -10.56 -22.54 1.44
N ALA A 346 -11.76 -23.04 1.11
CA ALA A 346 -12.16 -23.29 -0.27
C ALA A 346 -12.17 -21.99 -1.11
N LYS A 347 -12.61 -20.88 -0.50
CA LYS A 347 -12.64 -19.56 -1.14
C LYS A 347 -11.26 -18.94 -1.31
N VAL A 348 -10.37 -19.12 -0.35
CA VAL A 348 -8.97 -18.67 -0.51
C VAL A 348 -8.25 -19.48 -1.59
N MET A 349 -8.59 -20.76 -1.78
CA MET A 349 -8.03 -21.54 -2.89
C MET A 349 -8.49 -21.03 -4.26
N GLU A 350 -9.77 -20.66 -4.40
CA GLU A 350 -10.29 -19.99 -5.61
C GLU A 350 -9.50 -18.70 -5.90
N LEU A 351 -9.15 -17.95 -4.84
CA LEU A 351 -8.32 -16.75 -4.94
C LEU A 351 -6.88 -17.05 -5.39
N ILE A 352 -6.24 -18.09 -4.85
CA ILE A 352 -4.89 -18.50 -5.25
C ILE A 352 -4.86 -18.88 -6.73
N ASP A 353 -5.84 -19.66 -7.20
CA ASP A 353 -5.90 -20.08 -8.60
C ASP A 353 -6.00 -18.86 -9.54
N GLN A 354 -6.77 -17.82 -9.16
CA GLN A 354 -6.83 -16.57 -9.92
C GLN A 354 -5.53 -15.75 -9.86
N ILE A 355 -4.87 -15.69 -8.71
CA ILE A 355 -3.57 -15.00 -8.55
C ILE A 355 -2.53 -15.63 -9.50
N GLU A 356 -2.37 -16.95 -9.43
CA GLU A 356 -1.40 -17.69 -10.24
C GLU A 356 -1.72 -17.56 -11.74
N GLY A 357 -2.99 -17.67 -12.12
CA GLY A 357 -3.45 -17.50 -13.50
C GLY A 357 -3.11 -16.12 -14.09
N GLN A 358 -3.42 -15.04 -13.37
CA GLN A 358 -3.15 -13.68 -13.86
C GLN A 358 -1.65 -13.33 -13.90
N ILE A 359 -0.86 -13.83 -12.95
CA ILE A 359 0.60 -13.65 -12.96
C ILE A 359 1.20 -14.30 -14.20
N ALA A 360 0.76 -15.53 -14.52
CA ALA A 360 1.27 -16.26 -15.66
C ALA A 360 0.84 -15.63 -17.01
N GLU A 361 -0.40 -15.15 -17.14
CA GLU A 361 -0.84 -14.39 -18.31
C GLU A 361 0.01 -13.13 -18.55
N LYS A 362 0.33 -12.40 -17.47
CA LYS A 362 1.13 -11.18 -17.56
C LYS A 362 2.57 -11.45 -18.01
N GLN A 363 3.17 -12.56 -17.56
CA GLN A 363 4.51 -12.96 -18.01
C GLN A 363 4.57 -13.28 -19.51
N ASN A 364 3.46 -13.70 -20.12
CA ASN A 364 3.36 -14.03 -21.54
C ASN A 364 3.05 -12.82 -22.45
N ARG A 365 2.60 -11.68 -21.90
CA ARG A 365 2.35 -10.45 -22.69
C ARG A 365 3.64 -9.65 -22.81
N ARG A 366 4.08 -9.34 -24.04
CA ARG A 366 5.13 -8.34 -24.30
C ARG A 366 4.67 -6.99 -23.75
N ILE A 367 5.31 -6.53 -22.69
CA ILE A 367 5.01 -5.25 -22.02
C ILE A 367 5.32 -4.12 -23.00
N GLN A 368 4.30 -3.33 -23.37
CA GLN A 368 4.51 -2.03 -24.00
C GLN A 368 5.03 -1.04 -22.94
N PRO A 369 5.91 -0.08 -23.31
CA PRO A 369 6.41 0.89 -22.36
C PRO A 369 5.23 1.65 -21.74
N ILE A 370 5.16 1.60 -20.41
CA ILE A 370 4.17 2.30 -19.61
C ILE A 370 4.35 3.80 -19.89
N GLU A 371 3.29 4.48 -20.34
CA GLU A 371 3.26 5.94 -20.47
C GLU A 371 3.66 6.60 -19.13
N GLU A 372 4.40 7.71 -19.21
CA GLU A 372 5.09 8.35 -18.08
C GLU A 372 4.22 8.45 -16.81
N PRO A 373 4.68 7.98 -15.63
CA PRO A 373 3.81 7.87 -14.46
C PRO A 373 3.44 9.23 -13.84
N ILE A 374 2.16 9.64 -13.94
CA ILE A 374 1.57 10.86 -13.33
C ILE A 374 1.30 10.69 -11.81
N TYR A 375 1.58 9.52 -11.21
CA TYR A 375 1.10 9.19 -9.86
C TYR A 375 1.66 10.06 -8.73
N LEU A 376 2.87 10.61 -8.85
CA LEU A 376 3.44 11.44 -7.78
C LEU A 376 2.61 12.71 -7.55
N PHE A 377 2.04 13.29 -8.60
CA PHE A 377 1.13 14.44 -8.46
C PHE A 377 -0.23 14.00 -7.87
N GLU A 378 -0.70 12.80 -8.20
CA GLU A 378 -1.93 12.25 -7.61
C GLU A 378 -1.79 11.97 -6.11
N LEU A 379 -0.63 11.49 -5.67
CA LEU A 379 -0.34 11.32 -4.25
C LEU A 379 -0.36 12.67 -3.51
N ILE A 380 0.15 13.74 -4.13
CA ILE A 380 0.08 15.09 -3.58
C ILE A 380 -1.37 15.58 -3.52
N LYS A 381 -2.16 15.37 -4.58
CA LYS A 381 -3.61 15.69 -4.56
C LYS A 381 -4.32 14.94 -3.43
N LEU A 382 -4.05 13.64 -3.26
CA LEU A 382 -4.62 12.85 -2.19
C LEU A 382 -4.23 13.41 -0.81
N HIS A 383 -2.95 13.75 -0.63
CA HIS A 383 -2.46 14.36 0.61
C HIS A 383 -3.24 15.64 0.95
N TYR A 384 -3.50 16.50 -0.03
CA TYR A 384 -4.30 17.71 0.21
C TYR A 384 -5.78 17.42 0.49
N LYS A 385 -6.40 16.46 -0.20
CA LYS A 385 -7.78 16.02 0.07
C LYS A 385 -7.95 15.44 1.48
N GLN A 386 -6.98 14.67 1.94
CA GLN A 386 -7.00 14.08 3.28
C GLN A 386 -6.72 15.12 4.37
N ASN A 387 -5.85 16.10 4.10
CA ASN A 387 -5.55 17.21 5.02
C ASN A 387 -6.46 18.43 4.81
N SER A 388 -7.72 18.19 4.44
CA SER A 388 -8.76 19.17 4.14
C SER A 388 -9.44 19.76 5.37
N ARG A 389 -8.87 19.61 6.57
CA ARG A 389 -9.46 20.12 7.82
C ARG A 389 -8.54 21.10 8.53
N ILE A 390 -9.12 22.14 9.12
CA ILE A 390 -8.42 23.11 9.96
C ILE A 390 -8.72 22.77 11.41
N GLU A 391 -7.65 22.45 12.15
CA GLU A 391 -7.69 22.15 13.59
C GLU A 391 -8.02 23.41 14.39
N ARG A 392 -8.79 23.24 15.48
CA ARG A 392 -9.05 24.31 16.45
C ARG A 392 -7.81 24.56 17.30
N LEU A 393 -7.63 25.79 17.79
CA LEU A 393 -6.43 26.18 18.54
C LEU A 393 -6.39 25.53 19.92
N ILE A 394 -7.52 25.53 20.63
CA ILE A 394 -7.60 25.02 22.00
C ILE A 394 -7.82 23.50 22.02
N ASN A 395 -8.55 22.96 21.05
CA ASN A 395 -8.81 21.52 20.95
C ASN A 395 -8.52 20.96 19.54
N PRO A 396 -7.27 20.60 19.23
CA PRO A 396 -6.89 20.12 17.90
C PRO A 396 -7.60 18.83 17.45
N ALA A 397 -8.17 18.06 18.39
CA ALA A 397 -8.99 16.88 18.06
C ALA A 397 -10.31 17.27 17.35
N GLU A 398 -10.71 18.53 17.45
CA GLU A 398 -11.82 19.11 16.71
C GLU A 398 -11.33 19.97 15.56
N SER A 399 -12.00 19.88 14.42
CA SER A 399 -11.60 20.58 13.20
C SER A 399 -12.79 20.83 12.29
N PHE A 400 -12.67 21.81 11.40
CA PHE A 400 -13.69 22.12 10.39
C PHE A 400 -13.16 21.92 8.97
N PRO A 401 -14.03 21.58 8.00
CA PRO A 401 -13.63 21.44 6.60
C PRO A 401 -13.05 22.75 6.06
N ILE A 402 -11.97 22.67 5.29
CA ILE A 402 -11.27 23.83 4.75
C ILE A 402 -12.13 24.60 3.75
N ASP A 403 -13.04 23.92 3.05
CA ASP A 403 -13.97 24.52 2.09
C ASP A 403 -14.98 25.47 2.73
N GLU A 404 -15.18 25.34 4.05
CA GLU A 404 -16.04 26.21 4.83
C GLU A 404 -15.31 27.46 5.35
N SER A 405 -14.02 27.62 5.01
CA SER A 405 -13.23 28.78 5.43
C SER A 405 -13.60 30.03 4.65
N TYR A 406 -13.71 31.17 5.34
CA TYR A 406 -13.87 32.47 4.70
C TYR A 406 -12.50 33.08 4.40
N ILE A 407 -12.26 33.41 3.14
CA ILE A 407 -11.06 34.12 2.71
C ILE A 407 -11.51 35.32 1.89
N ASN A 408 -11.31 36.51 2.44
CA ASN A 408 -11.60 37.77 1.76
C ASN A 408 -10.29 38.37 1.23
N LEU A 409 -10.22 38.63 -0.08
CA LEU A 409 -9.03 39.19 -0.73
C LEU A 409 -9.32 40.54 -1.39
N THR A 410 -8.34 41.43 -1.36
CA THR A 410 -8.38 42.71 -2.06
C THR A 410 -7.07 43.01 -2.78
N ILE A 411 -7.13 43.68 -3.93
CA ILE A 411 -5.94 44.17 -4.63
C ILE A 411 -5.43 45.43 -3.93
N VAL A 412 -4.10 45.51 -3.75
CA VAL A 412 -3.42 46.67 -3.19
C VAL A 412 -2.80 47.51 -4.31
N ASP A 413 -3.10 48.80 -4.38
CA ASP A 413 -2.37 49.72 -5.26
C ASP A 413 -0.98 50.02 -4.65
N SER A 414 0.07 49.69 -5.42
CA SER A 414 1.47 49.89 -5.08
C SER A 414 1.86 51.32 -4.67
N LYS A 415 1.17 52.37 -5.16
CA LYS A 415 1.51 53.76 -4.85
C LYS A 415 1.00 54.22 -3.49
N GLU A 416 -0.24 53.89 -3.14
CA GLU A 416 -0.84 54.24 -1.84
C GLU A 416 -0.15 53.53 -0.67
N GLN A 417 0.33 52.29 -0.89
CA GLN A 417 1.06 51.52 0.11
C GLN A 417 2.40 52.19 0.49
N GLN A 418 3.20 52.63 -0.49
CA GLN A 418 4.48 53.30 -0.23
C GLN A 418 4.31 54.63 0.51
N GLU A 419 3.22 55.35 0.25
CA GLU A 419 2.87 56.56 1.00
C GLU A 419 2.43 56.25 2.43
N LYS A 420 1.74 55.13 2.65
CA LYS A 420 1.31 54.69 4.00
C LYS A 420 2.47 54.09 4.81
N GLU A 421 3.36 53.31 4.21
CA GLU A 421 4.57 52.78 4.86
C GLU A 421 5.51 53.92 5.30
N LYS A 422 5.63 54.99 4.50
CA LYS A 422 6.33 56.21 4.91
C LYS A 422 5.67 56.93 6.08
N LYS A 423 4.33 56.93 6.18
CA LYS A 423 3.58 57.51 7.31
C LYS A 423 3.61 56.63 8.57
N LEU A 424 3.78 55.31 8.43
CA LEU A 424 3.85 54.37 9.55
C LEU A 424 5.22 54.28 10.23
N GLY A 425 6.27 54.84 9.63
CA GLY A 425 7.58 54.96 10.26
C GLY A 425 7.63 55.91 11.48
N ASP A 426 6.62 56.77 11.64
CA ASP A 426 6.64 57.89 12.61
C ASP A 426 5.62 57.79 13.77
N VAL A 427 4.81 56.72 13.89
CA VAL A 427 3.70 56.66 14.88
C VAL A 427 3.88 55.57 15.94
N ASN A 428 3.69 55.94 17.21
CA ASN A 428 3.82 55.09 18.39
C ASN A 428 2.68 54.04 18.48
N GLN A 429 3.02 52.81 18.90
CA GLN A 429 2.15 51.61 18.85
C GLN A 429 0.83 51.70 19.66
N GLN A 430 0.64 52.69 20.51
CA GLN A 430 -0.50 52.78 21.44
C GLN A 430 -1.74 53.50 20.88
N GLU A 431 -1.64 54.25 19.77
CA GLU A 431 -2.77 55.03 19.22
C GLU A 431 -3.61 54.28 18.15
N MET A 432 -3.23 53.05 17.76
CA MET A 432 -3.88 52.32 16.65
C MET A 432 -5.27 51.70 16.97
N ILE A 433 -5.83 51.92 18.16
CA ILE A 433 -6.98 51.12 18.65
C ILE A 433 -8.36 51.74 18.37
N MET A 434 -8.52 53.03 18.02
CA MET A 434 -9.85 53.63 17.94
C MET A 434 -10.03 54.60 16.77
N GLY A 435 -10.37 54.04 15.62
CA GLY A 435 -11.06 54.71 14.52
C GLY A 435 -11.77 53.62 13.71
N THR A 436 -13.05 53.79 13.42
CA THR A 436 -13.85 52.85 12.61
C THR A 436 -13.05 52.45 11.36
N TYR A 437 -12.63 51.19 11.30
CA TYR A 437 -11.59 50.69 10.39
C TYR A 437 -11.93 50.87 8.91
N GLU A 438 -13.21 51.07 8.57
CA GLU A 438 -13.70 51.39 7.22
C GLU A 438 -13.24 52.77 6.73
N ASP A 439 -12.95 53.73 7.63
CA ASP A 439 -12.63 55.11 7.24
C ASP A 439 -11.16 55.33 6.85
N ILE A 440 -10.29 54.33 7.02
CA ILE A 440 -8.82 54.46 6.84
C ILE A 440 -8.32 53.82 5.53
N TYR A 441 -9.15 53.02 4.85
CA TYR A 441 -8.79 52.35 3.61
C TYR A 441 -9.51 52.98 2.41
N GLY A 442 -8.73 53.55 1.49
CA GLY A 442 -9.21 53.98 0.17
C GLY A 442 -9.83 52.81 -0.61
N VAL A 443 -10.36 53.10 -1.79
CA VAL A 443 -11.16 52.17 -2.61
C VAL A 443 -10.37 50.89 -2.95
N LYS A 444 -10.51 49.85 -2.12
CA LYS A 444 -9.95 48.51 -2.37
C LYS A 444 -10.88 47.72 -3.28
N THR A 445 -10.36 47.20 -4.38
CA THR A 445 -11.12 46.29 -5.25
C THR A 445 -11.09 44.88 -4.65
N ARG A 446 -12.26 44.35 -4.28
CA ARG A 446 -12.41 42.96 -3.84
C ARG A 446 -12.13 42.01 -5.01
N ILE A 447 -11.43 40.92 -4.72
CA ILE A 447 -11.18 39.84 -5.69
C ILE A 447 -11.49 38.48 -5.07
N ASN A 448 -11.91 37.55 -5.91
CA ASN A 448 -11.98 36.14 -5.54
C ASN A 448 -10.61 35.46 -5.73
N VAL A 449 -10.41 34.33 -5.06
CA VAL A 449 -9.16 33.52 -5.20
C VAL A 449 -8.92 33.11 -6.65
N GLU A 450 -9.97 32.66 -7.34
CA GLU A 450 -9.94 32.27 -8.77
C GLU A 450 -9.41 33.38 -9.70
N ASP A 451 -9.59 34.64 -9.31
CA ASP A 451 -9.25 35.83 -10.09
C ASP A 451 -7.84 36.38 -9.80
N MET A 452 -7.12 35.82 -8.82
CA MET A 452 -5.81 36.33 -8.38
C MET A 452 -4.80 36.48 -9.52
N PHE A 453 -4.84 35.60 -10.53
CA PHE A 453 -3.92 35.65 -11.67
C PHE A 453 -4.39 36.53 -12.82
N LYS A 454 -5.64 37.02 -12.84
CA LYS A 454 -6.17 37.88 -13.91
C LYS A 454 -5.43 39.22 -14.00
N THR A 455 -4.92 39.71 -12.87
CA THR A 455 -4.12 40.95 -12.80
C THR A 455 -2.66 40.77 -13.19
N CYS A 456 -2.18 39.52 -13.31
CA CYS A 456 -0.81 39.24 -13.74
C CYS A 456 -0.68 39.39 -15.26
N LYS A 457 -0.12 40.51 -15.70
CA LYS A 457 0.11 40.81 -17.13
C LYS A 457 1.24 40.00 -17.76
N GLU A 458 2.18 39.53 -16.96
CA GLU A 458 3.32 38.72 -17.41
C GLU A 458 2.94 37.23 -17.60
N PRO A 459 3.72 36.48 -18.40
CA PRO A 459 3.56 35.02 -18.52
C PRO A 459 3.75 34.31 -17.19
N GLY A 460 4.75 34.75 -16.42
CA GLY A 460 4.96 34.31 -15.03
C GLY A 460 3.85 34.83 -14.12
N LYS A 461 3.36 33.95 -13.24
CA LYS A 461 2.30 34.28 -12.29
C LYS A 461 2.91 34.40 -10.90
N LYS A 462 3.41 35.60 -10.60
CA LYS A 462 4.11 35.92 -9.35
C LYS A 462 3.24 36.84 -8.51
N VAL A 463 2.64 36.30 -7.45
CA VAL A 463 1.72 37.05 -6.57
C VAL A 463 2.28 37.07 -5.15
N LEU A 464 2.23 38.24 -4.53
CA LEU A 464 2.58 38.41 -3.13
C LEU A 464 1.32 38.72 -2.32
N VAL A 465 1.03 37.88 -1.34
CA VAL A 465 -0.14 37.99 -0.47
C VAL A 465 0.30 38.49 0.91
N PHE A 466 -0.25 39.63 1.30
CA PHE A 466 -0.01 40.24 2.59
C PHE A 466 -1.15 40.02 3.56
N GLY A 467 -0.81 40.12 4.84
CA GLY A 467 -1.80 40.16 5.89
C GLY A 467 -1.17 40.14 7.26
N ARG A 468 -1.91 40.65 8.26
CA ARG A 468 -1.48 40.66 9.66
C ARG A 468 -1.33 39.24 10.23
N ALA A 469 -0.72 39.12 11.39
CA ALA A 469 -0.68 37.84 12.12
C ALA A 469 -2.12 37.36 12.41
N GLY A 470 -2.37 36.06 12.26
CA GLY A 470 -3.68 35.47 12.56
C GLY A 470 -4.80 35.71 11.54
N ILE A 471 -4.52 36.42 10.43
CA ILE A 471 -5.56 36.74 9.43
C ILE A 471 -5.94 35.57 8.50
N GLY A 472 -5.17 34.48 8.49
CA GLY A 472 -5.44 33.30 7.66
C GLY A 472 -4.55 33.13 6.42
N LYS A 473 -3.31 33.64 6.41
CA LYS A 473 -2.35 33.43 5.30
C LYS A 473 -2.07 31.96 5.00
N THR A 474 -1.67 31.19 6.02
CA THR A 474 -1.48 29.74 5.90
C THR A 474 -2.77 29.02 5.48
N THR A 475 -3.91 29.47 6.01
CA THR A 475 -5.23 28.95 5.65
C THR A 475 -5.54 29.13 4.16
N LEU A 476 -5.19 30.27 3.57
CA LEU A 476 -5.32 30.52 2.14
C LEU A 476 -4.47 29.53 1.32
N CYS A 477 -3.21 29.32 1.67
CA CYS A 477 -2.35 28.39 0.95
C CYS A 477 -2.90 26.96 0.98
N ARG A 478 -3.35 26.49 2.15
CA ARG A 478 -3.98 25.17 2.30
C ARG A 478 -5.28 25.08 1.51
N TYR A 479 -6.10 26.14 1.50
CA TYR A 479 -7.35 26.20 0.74
C TYR A 479 -7.10 26.09 -0.76
N ILE A 480 -6.13 26.83 -1.30
CA ILE A 480 -5.73 26.74 -2.72
C ILE A 480 -5.28 25.32 -3.07
N ALA A 481 -4.41 24.73 -2.25
CA ALA A 481 -3.91 23.37 -2.45
C ALA A 481 -5.05 22.34 -2.46
N HIS A 482 -6.02 22.48 -1.55
CA HIS A 482 -7.21 21.63 -1.49
C HIS A 482 -8.11 21.77 -2.73
N GLN A 483 -8.44 23.01 -3.10
CA GLN A 483 -9.31 23.31 -4.24
C GLN A 483 -8.69 22.88 -5.58
N TRP A 484 -7.36 22.98 -5.72
CA TRP A 484 -6.66 22.40 -6.87
C TRP A 484 -6.72 20.88 -6.86
N ALA A 485 -6.54 20.25 -5.69
CA ALA A 485 -6.60 18.79 -5.59
C ALA A 485 -7.97 18.23 -5.96
N THR A 486 -9.06 18.95 -5.68
CA THR A 486 -10.43 18.61 -6.07
C THR A 486 -10.78 19.03 -7.51
N ASP A 487 -9.79 19.47 -8.30
CA ASP A 487 -9.95 19.94 -9.68
C ASP A 487 -10.88 21.16 -9.83
N ALA A 488 -11.15 21.88 -8.75
CA ALA A 488 -12.00 23.07 -8.72
C ALA A 488 -11.25 24.36 -9.06
N LEU A 489 -9.93 24.41 -8.79
CA LEU A 489 -9.11 25.62 -8.96
C LEU A 489 -7.87 25.36 -9.81
N TRP A 490 -7.72 26.17 -10.88
CA TRP A 490 -6.59 26.20 -11.81
C TRP A 490 -6.12 24.82 -12.33
N PRO A 491 -6.98 24.08 -13.05
CA PRO A 491 -6.64 22.76 -13.61
C PRO A 491 -5.50 22.81 -14.65
N GLU A 492 -5.11 24.00 -15.12
CA GLU A 492 -3.97 24.18 -16.03
C GLU A 492 -2.60 23.92 -15.39
N TYR A 493 -2.50 23.84 -14.05
CA TYR A 493 -1.27 23.44 -13.37
C TYR A 493 -1.29 21.94 -13.07
N ASN A 494 -0.26 21.23 -13.55
CA ASN A 494 -0.14 19.80 -13.28
C ASN A 494 0.21 19.51 -11.82
N LEU A 495 0.84 20.46 -11.13
CA LEU A 495 1.19 20.39 -9.71
C LEU A 495 1.01 21.76 -9.04
N VAL A 496 0.38 21.76 -7.86
CA VAL A 496 0.50 22.84 -6.88
C VAL A 496 1.36 22.34 -5.72
N ALA A 497 2.53 22.93 -5.51
CA ALA A 497 3.49 22.55 -4.47
C ALA A 497 3.40 23.51 -3.28
N LEU A 498 2.80 23.05 -2.18
CA LEU A 498 2.75 23.78 -0.91
C LEU A 498 4.04 23.59 -0.11
N VAL A 499 4.74 24.69 0.14
CA VAL A 499 6.00 24.75 0.88
C VAL A 499 5.86 25.74 2.03
N SER A 500 5.97 25.24 3.26
CA SER A 500 6.09 26.13 4.42
C SER A 500 7.53 26.62 4.48
N LEU A 501 7.75 27.93 4.38
CA LEU A 501 9.12 28.48 4.36
C LEU A 501 9.79 28.33 5.73
N ARG A 502 9.02 28.37 6.82
CA ARG A 502 9.53 28.11 8.19
C ARG A 502 10.07 26.69 8.41
N SER A 503 9.75 25.71 7.55
CA SER A 503 10.29 24.35 7.71
C SER A 503 11.68 24.18 7.13
N LEU A 504 12.20 25.14 6.35
CA LEU A 504 13.55 25.13 5.78
C LEU A 504 14.61 25.42 6.86
N THR A 505 14.72 24.52 7.82
CA THR A 505 15.61 24.59 8.99
C THR A 505 16.71 23.55 8.89
N GLU A 506 17.83 23.76 9.60
CA GLU A 506 18.95 22.79 9.64
C GLU A 506 18.50 21.41 10.15
N ASN A 507 17.54 21.36 11.07
CA ASN A 507 17.03 20.11 11.63
C ASN A 507 16.25 19.28 10.60
N ARG A 508 15.44 19.92 9.74
CA ARG A 508 14.69 19.23 8.69
C ARG A 508 15.51 19.02 7.42
N TYR A 509 16.56 19.81 7.22
CA TYR A 509 17.43 19.77 6.06
C TYR A 509 18.87 19.87 6.53
N SER A 510 19.47 18.75 6.90
CA SER A 510 20.86 18.70 7.34
C SER A 510 21.84 18.95 6.17
N PRO A 511 23.03 19.52 6.43
CA PRO A 511 24.03 19.69 5.38
C PRO A 511 24.37 18.35 4.70
N LEU A 512 24.33 18.33 3.37
CA LEU A 512 24.73 17.18 2.56
C LEU A 512 26.26 17.14 2.36
N SER A 513 26.74 16.11 1.69
CA SER A 513 28.17 15.99 1.34
C SER A 513 28.66 17.26 0.61
N PRO A 514 29.92 17.68 0.80
CA PRO A 514 30.45 18.89 0.20
C PRO A 514 30.22 18.94 -1.32
N GLY A 515 29.61 20.02 -1.81
CA GLY A 515 29.30 20.20 -3.24
C GLY A 515 27.94 19.65 -3.69
N ILE A 516 27.17 19.02 -2.79
CA ILE A 516 25.80 18.57 -3.05
C ILE A 516 24.83 19.50 -2.31
N GLY A 517 23.88 20.08 -3.04
CA GLY A 517 22.81 20.91 -2.49
C GLY A 517 21.44 20.25 -2.66
N TYR A 518 20.46 20.69 -1.88
CA TYR A 518 19.07 20.27 -2.06
C TYR A 518 18.50 20.82 -3.36
N SER A 519 17.63 20.03 -4.00
CA SER A 519 16.92 20.35 -5.23
C SER A 519 15.42 20.58 -5.00
N LEU A 520 14.72 21.11 -6.00
CA LEU A 520 13.25 21.26 -5.94
C LEU A 520 12.53 19.92 -5.75
N VAL A 521 13.12 18.82 -6.23
CA VAL A 521 12.61 17.46 -6.03
C VAL A 521 12.61 17.11 -4.54
N ASP A 522 13.69 17.45 -3.84
CA ASP A 522 13.83 17.20 -2.39
C ASP A 522 12.82 18.03 -1.59
N ILE A 523 12.56 19.27 -2.01
CA ILE A 523 11.54 20.13 -1.39
C ILE A 523 10.14 19.53 -1.58
N VAL A 524 9.77 19.12 -2.80
CA VAL A 524 8.45 18.52 -3.06
C VAL A 524 8.28 17.20 -2.30
N ALA A 525 9.31 16.36 -2.29
CA ALA A 525 9.32 15.11 -1.52
C ALA A 525 9.02 15.36 -0.03
N ARG A 526 9.72 16.34 0.57
CA ARG A 526 9.66 16.56 2.02
C ARG A 526 8.50 17.44 2.49
N GLU A 527 8.05 18.40 1.69
CA GLU A 527 6.98 19.33 2.06
C GLU A 527 5.61 18.94 1.49
N CYS A 528 5.55 18.24 0.36
CA CYS A 528 4.28 17.85 -0.26
C CYS A 528 3.93 16.36 -0.09
N LEU A 529 4.95 15.49 0.00
CA LEU A 529 4.77 14.06 0.24
C LEU A 529 5.18 13.62 1.65
N SER A 530 5.81 14.52 2.43
CA SER A 530 6.33 14.26 3.77
C SER A 530 7.21 13.00 3.87
N ARG A 531 7.93 12.64 2.80
CA ARG A 531 8.74 11.41 2.72
C ARG A 531 10.00 11.59 1.89
N ASP A 532 10.94 10.67 2.06
CA ASP A 532 12.03 10.51 1.10
C ASP A 532 11.59 9.61 -0.07
N LEU A 533 12.13 9.86 -1.25
CA LEU A 533 11.81 9.17 -2.49
C LEU A 533 12.93 8.18 -2.86
N SER A 534 12.60 7.07 -3.53
CA SER A 534 13.63 6.22 -4.16
C SER A 534 14.33 6.98 -5.28
N GLU A 535 15.51 6.53 -5.70
CA GLU A 535 16.25 7.22 -6.77
C GLU A 535 15.49 7.19 -8.12
N GLU A 536 14.71 6.12 -8.37
CA GLU A 536 13.81 6.05 -9.53
C GLU A 536 12.70 7.11 -9.44
N ASP A 537 12.04 7.22 -8.28
CA ASP A 537 10.98 8.20 -8.02
C ASP A 537 11.51 9.64 -8.08
N LYS A 538 12.73 9.90 -7.58
CA LYS A 538 13.39 11.21 -7.67
C LYS A 538 13.67 11.58 -9.13
N SER A 539 14.22 10.65 -9.91
CA SER A 539 14.47 10.88 -11.33
C SER A 539 13.18 11.17 -12.09
N LEU A 540 12.12 10.40 -11.79
CA LEU A 540 10.81 10.61 -12.38
C LEU A 540 10.22 11.97 -11.99
N LEU A 541 10.24 12.31 -10.70
CA LEU A 541 9.71 13.59 -10.21
C LEU A 541 10.46 14.77 -10.84
N LYS A 542 11.78 14.64 -10.99
CA LYS A 542 12.60 15.64 -11.69
C LYS A 542 12.11 15.86 -13.12
N ASP A 543 11.87 14.79 -13.86
CA ASP A 543 11.37 14.87 -15.24
C ASP A 543 9.96 15.46 -15.30
N LEU A 544 9.08 15.06 -14.38
CA LEU A 544 7.73 15.62 -14.26
C LEU A 544 7.78 17.12 -13.97
N LEU A 545 8.56 17.56 -12.98
CA LEU A 545 8.70 18.99 -12.64
C LEU A 545 9.25 19.81 -13.80
N ASN A 546 10.16 19.24 -14.60
CA ASN A 546 10.74 19.93 -15.76
C ASN A 546 9.75 20.09 -16.92
N LYS A 547 8.89 19.10 -17.16
CA LYS A 547 7.91 19.11 -18.27
C LYS A 547 6.60 19.80 -17.90
N SER A 548 6.30 19.91 -16.61
CA SER A 548 5.00 20.33 -16.10
C SER A 548 4.92 21.81 -15.79
N LYS A 549 3.70 22.36 -15.84
CA LYS A 549 3.42 23.69 -15.31
C LYS A 549 3.14 23.56 -13.81
N VAL A 550 4.11 23.97 -12.99
CA VAL A 550 4.04 23.88 -11.52
C VAL A 550 3.76 25.25 -10.90
N LEU A 551 2.83 25.30 -9.93
CA LEU A 551 2.57 26.48 -9.10
C LEU A 551 3.12 26.27 -7.69
N TRP A 552 3.97 27.18 -7.21
CA TRP A 552 4.55 27.09 -5.86
C TRP A 552 3.81 27.98 -4.86
N LEU A 553 3.31 27.41 -3.77
CA LEU A 553 2.74 28.17 -2.65
C LEU A 553 3.80 28.25 -1.55
N LEU A 554 4.42 29.41 -1.39
CA LEU A 554 5.51 29.67 -0.45
C LEU A 554 4.95 30.40 0.78
N ASP A 555 4.66 29.66 1.84
CA ASP A 555 3.97 30.18 3.02
C ASP A 555 4.93 30.62 4.13
N GLY A 556 4.84 31.89 4.57
CA GLY A 556 5.58 32.40 5.72
C GLY A 556 6.96 33.00 5.41
N TYR A 557 7.06 33.84 4.38
CA TYR A 557 8.33 34.48 4.00
C TYR A 557 8.97 35.32 5.11
N ASP A 558 8.13 36.03 5.89
CA ASP A 558 8.59 36.85 7.03
C ASP A 558 9.27 36.03 8.13
N GLU A 559 9.02 34.72 8.19
CA GLU A 559 9.53 33.84 9.24
C GLU A 559 10.96 33.36 8.99
N ILE A 560 11.43 33.38 7.73
CA ILE A 560 12.75 32.83 7.37
C ILE A 560 13.75 33.86 6.81
N ILE A 561 13.29 34.97 6.21
CA ILE A 561 14.16 35.84 5.40
C ILE A 561 15.40 36.37 6.13
N GLN A 562 15.35 36.53 7.46
CA GLN A 562 16.49 36.99 8.25
C GLN A 562 17.48 35.88 8.65
N ASN A 563 17.05 34.61 8.61
CA ASN A 563 17.78 33.48 9.18
C ASN A 563 17.72 32.24 8.26
N VAL A 564 17.91 32.43 6.95
CA VAL A 564 18.01 31.31 6.01
C VAL A 564 19.33 30.57 6.26
N PRO A 565 19.33 29.24 6.52
CA PRO A 565 20.57 28.49 6.66
C PRO A 565 21.43 28.57 5.40
N SER A 566 22.75 28.75 5.56
CA SER A 566 23.67 29.01 4.45
C SER A 566 23.64 27.94 3.35
N HIS A 567 23.50 26.66 3.70
CA HIS A 567 23.41 25.56 2.73
C HIS A 567 22.05 25.47 2.02
N LEU A 568 21.02 26.15 2.52
CA LEU A 568 19.68 26.22 1.90
C LEU A 568 19.47 27.50 1.08
N GLN A 569 20.42 28.44 1.11
CA GLN A 569 20.28 29.72 0.45
C GLN A 569 20.03 29.57 -1.07
N LEU A 570 20.74 28.65 -1.72
CA LEU A 570 20.57 28.38 -3.15
C LEU A 570 19.16 27.86 -3.49
N ILE A 571 18.63 26.90 -2.72
CA ILE A 571 17.30 26.34 -2.99
C ILE A 571 16.19 27.33 -2.64
N PHE A 572 16.39 28.16 -1.61
CA PHE A 572 15.49 29.24 -1.25
C PHE A 572 15.41 30.30 -2.35
N GLU A 573 16.54 30.74 -2.89
CA GLU A 573 16.59 31.65 -4.04
C GLU A 573 15.97 31.01 -5.30
N GLN A 574 16.19 29.71 -5.52
CA GLN A 574 15.58 28.99 -6.63
C GLN A 574 14.04 28.98 -6.52
N LEU A 575 13.48 28.73 -5.33
CA LEU A 575 12.03 28.76 -5.07
C LEU A 575 11.42 30.12 -5.41
N LEU A 576 12.05 31.22 -4.97
CA LEU A 576 11.58 32.59 -5.22
C LEU A 576 11.72 33.01 -6.70
N ASN A 577 12.56 32.34 -7.47
CA ASN A 577 12.77 32.62 -8.90
C ASN A 577 11.90 31.77 -9.84
N THR A 578 11.11 30.84 -9.31
CA THR A 578 10.16 30.04 -10.10
C THR A 578 9.18 30.92 -10.89
N PRO A 579 8.72 30.48 -12.09
CA PRO A 579 7.88 31.31 -12.96
C PRO A 579 6.46 31.53 -12.42
N HIS A 580 5.94 30.58 -11.63
CA HIS A 580 4.60 30.63 -11.06
C HIS A 580 4.67 30.36 -9.56
N HIS A 581 4.45 31.40 -8.75
CA HIS A 581 4.41 31.26 -7.30
C HIS A 581 3.51 32.29 -6.62
N ILE A 582 2.97 31.90 -5.47
CA ILE A 582 2.30 32.75 -4.51
C ILE A 582 3.13 32.75 -3.25
N VAL A 583 3.58 33.92 -2.81
CA VAL A 583 4.31 34.08 -1.55
C VAL A 583 3.38 34.73 -0.53
N THR A 584 3.34 34.22 0.71
CA THR A 584 2.64 34.89 1.82
C THR A 584 3.64 35.54 2.76
N SER A 585 3.34 36.76 3.22
CA SER A 585 4.18 37.50 4.17
C SER A 585 3.36 38.45 5.03
N ARG A 586 3.90 38.84 6.20
CA ARG A 586 3.42 40.03 6.93
C ARG A 586 3.74 41.32 6.17
N SER A 587 2.87 42.33 6.31
CA SER A 587 2.94 43.60 5.58
C SER A 587 4.19 44.44 5.86
N TYR A 588 4.88 44.24 7.00
CA TYR A 588 5.98 45.09 7.45
C TYR A 588 7.39 44.55 7.13
N PHE A 589 7.51 43.36 6.57
CA PHE A 589 8.80 42.65 6.39
C PHE A 589 9.11 42.31 4.92
N ASN A 590 8.65 43.14 3.97
CA ASN A 590 8.77 42.81 2.55
C ASN A 590 9.96 43.46 1.85
N THR A 591 10.87 42.64 1.33
CA THR A 591 11.94 43.04 0.41
C THR A 591 11.66 42.63 -1.04
N LEU A 592 10.55 41.93 -1.32
CA LEU A 592 10.27 41.34 -2.62
C LEU A 592 9.55 42.32 -3.59
N SER A 593 10.05 42.37 -4.82
CA SER A 593 9.51 43.17 -5.93
C SER A 593 8.53 42.37 -6.80
N HIS A 594 7.34 42.06 -6.29
CA HIS A 594 6.28 41.40 -7.06
C HIS A 594 5.34 42.40 -7.71
N SER A 595 4.99 42.14 -8.98
CA SER A 595 4.13 43.00 -9.81
C SER A 595 2.66 43.01 -9.37
N VAL A 596 2.19 41.92 -8.75
CA VAL A 596 0.82 41.80 -8.23
C VAL A 596 0.87 41.58 -6.72
N ARG A 597 0.20 42.47 -6.00
CA ARG A 597 0.11 42.48 -4.53
C ARG A 597 -1.35 42.39 -4.11
N VAL A 598 -1.64 41.40 -3.28
CA VAL A 598 -2.98 41.13 -2.74
C VAL A 598 -2.90 41.20 -1.23
N GLU A 599 -3.93 41.72 -0.58
CA GLU A 599 -4.06 41.73 0.87
C GLU A 599 -5.26 40.87 1.29
N ILE A 600 -5.02 39.97 2.25
CA ILE A 600 -6.09 39.28 2.97
C ILE A 600 -6.71 40.29 3.92
N VAL A 601 -7.99 40.56 3.74
CA VAL A 601 -8.75 41.47 4.60
C VAL A 601 -9.47 40.71 5.69
N GLU A 602 -9.83 41.46 6.71
CA GLU A 602 -10.53 40.97 7.88
C GLU A 602 -11.91 40.37 7.54
N PHE A 603 -12.46 39.61 8.49
CA PHE A 603 -13.81 39.10 8.38
C PHE A 603 -14.81 40.25 8.31
N THR A 604 -15.84 40.11 7.49
CA THR A 604 -17.01 40.99 7.58
C THR A 604 -17.92 40.56 8.73
N ASP A 605 -18.81 41.43 9.19
CA ASP A 605 -19.83 41.10 10.20
C ASP A 605 -20.59 39.81 9.85
N LYS A 606 -20.87 39.61 8.56
CA LYS A 606 -21.53 38.39 8.06
C LYS A 606 -20.65 37.16 8.18
N ASN A 607 -19.33 37.29 7.98
CA ASN A 607 -18.40 36.19 8.18
C ASN A 607 -18.31 35.81 9.67
N ILE A 608 -18.28 36.80 10.57
CA ILE A 608 -18.28 36.55 12.01
C ILE A 608 -19.52 35.74 12.40
N SER A 609 -20.72 36.18 12.01
CA SER A 609 -21.96 35.44 12.31
C SER A 609 -21.92 34.00 11.81
N LYS A 610 -21.54 33.79 10.54
CA LYS A 610 -21.47 32.44 9.98
C LYS A 610 -20.43 31.56 10.69
N TYR A 611 -19.25 32.12 11.00
CA TYR A 611 -18.20 31.39 11.71
C TYR A 611 -18.68 30.92 13.08
N VAL A 612 -19.31 31.80 13.86
CA VAL A 612 -19.87 31.44 15.16
C VAL A 612 -20.93 30.35 15.00
N ASP A 613 -21.86 30.49 14.06
CA ASP A 613 -22.89 29.48 13.81
C ASP A 613 -22.27 28.10 13.48
N GLN A 614 -21.26 28.06 12.60
CA GLN A 614 -20.55 26.84 12.23
C GLN A 614 -19.79 26.22 13.41
N PHE A 615 -19.09 27.04 14.19
CA PHE A 615 -18.32 26.60 15.35
C PHE A 615 -19.20 25.87 16.37
N PHE A 616 -20.35 26.47 16.71
CA PHE A 616 -21.29 25.91 17.68
C PHE A 616 -22.13 24.78 17.09
N HIS A 617 -22.44 24.78 15.79
CA HIS A 617 -23.11 23.65 15.14
C HIS A 617 -22.34 22.34 15.33
N GLN A 618 -21.01 22.39 15.22
CA GLN A 618 -20.14 21.22 15.41
C GLN A 618 -20.13 20.70 16.85
N LEU A 619 -20.50 21.53 17.83
CA LEU A 619 -20.56 21.17 19.24
C LEU A 619 -21.93 20.63 19.67
N ARG A 620 -22.93 20.55 18.79
CA ARG A 620 -24.30 20.09 19.14
C ARG A 620 -24.37 18.73 19.81
N ASN A 621 -23.43 17.83 19.50
CA ASN A 621 -23.37 16.50 20.13
C ASN A 621 -22.82 16.54 21.57
N LYS A 622 -22.09 17.60 21.94
CA LYS A 622 -21.47 17.79 23.27
C LYS A 622 -22.22 18.81 24.12
N LEU A 623 -22.80 19.83 23.49
CA LEU A 623 -23.65 20.86 24.09
C LEU A 623 -25.07 20.80 23.50
N PRO A 624 -26.07 20.34 24.27
CA PRO A 624 -27.48 20.34 23.84
C PRO A 624 -28.00 21.73 23.42
N ASP A 625 -27.46 22.80 24.03
CA ASP A 625 -27.86 24.19 23.79
C ASP A 625 -26.91 24.97 22.87
N ALA A 626 -26.08 24.29 22.07
CA ALA A 626 -25.01 24.96 21.30
C ALA A 626 -25.49 26.12 20.40
N SER A 627 -26.69 26.00 19.81
CA SER A 627 -27.25 27.09 18.98
C SER A 627 -27.63 28.33 19.81
N SER A 628 -28.05 28.14 21.06
CA SER A 628 -28.34 29.22 22.02
C SER A 628 -27.04 29.89 22.47
N GLU A 629 -26.00 29.09 22.76
CA GLU A 629 -24.67 29.61 23.13
C GLU A 629 -24.02 30.44 22.02
N GLY A 630 -24.08 29.99 20.77
CA GLY A 630 -23.59 30.78 19.63
C GLY A 630 -24.28 32.14 19.53
N GLN A 631 -25.60 32.19 19.76
CA GLN A 631 -26.34 33.46 19.78
C GLN A 631 -25.95 34.36 20.96
N LYS A 632 -25.66 33.78 22.13
CA LYS A 632 -25.14 34.53 23.30
C LYS A 632 -23.78 35.15 22.99
N VAL A 633 -22.86 34.40 22.35
CA VAL A 633 -21.56 34.93 21.90
C VAL A 633 -21.77 36.09 20.93
N LEU A 634 -22.61 35.93 19.91
CA LEU A 634 -22.88 37.01 18.95
C LEU A 634 -23.46 38.26 19.62
N ASN A 635 -24.37 38.07 20.58
CA ASN A 635 -24.92 39.19 21.35
C ASN A 635 -23.85 39.85 22.22
N PHE A 636 -23.00 39.06 22.88
CA PHE A 636 -21.88 39.56 23.68
C PHE A 636 -20.90 40.37 22.82
N LEU A 637 -20.51 39.86 21.65
CA LEU A 637 -19.63 40.56 20.73
C LEU A 637 -20.24 41.91 20.31
N ARG A 638 -21.53 41.93 19.93
CA ARG A 638 -22.24 43.17 19.51
C ARG A 638 -22.37 44.20 20.63
N LEU A 639 -22.51 43.76 21.89
CA LEU A 639 -22.59 44.65 23.05
C LEU A 639 -21.23 45.22 23.47
N ASN A 640 -20.12 44.67 22.97
CA ASN A 640 -18.76 45.06 23.35
C ASN A 640 -17.95 45.53 22.13
N PRO A 641 -18.02 46.82 21.72
CA PRO A 641 -17.40 47.32 20.49
C PRO A 641 -15.89 47.06 20.36
N ARG A 642 -15.16 47.04 21.49
CA ARG A 642 -13.72 46.73 21.49
C ARG A 642 -13.45 45.26 21.15
N ILE A 643 -14.27 44.35 21.69
CA ILE A 643 -14.15 42.91 21.43
C ILE A 643 -14.67 42.60 20.01
N TRP A 644 -15.74 43.29 19.58
CA TRP A 644 -16.21 43.27 18.20
C TRP A 644 -15.08 43.58 17.23
N GLY A 645 -14.36 44.69 17.44
CA GLY A 645 -13.24 45.12 16.60
C GLY A 645 -12.13 44.06 16.44
N ILE A 646 -11.77 43.34 17.50
CA ILE A 646 -10.73 42.29 17.42
C ILE A 646 -11.24 40.97 16.82
N ALA A 647 -12.56 40.69 16.88
CA ALA A 647 -13.19 39.49 16.35
C ALA A 647 -13.21 39.45 14.81
N HIS A 648 -12.92 40.58 14.16
CA HIS A 648 -12.69 40.66 12.72
C HIS A 648 -11.41 39.90 12.28
N ILE A 649 -10.50 39.58 13.22
CA ILE A 649 -9.35 38.72 12.98
C ILE A 649 -9.72 37.26 13.32
N PRO A 650 -9.63 36.31 12.36
CA PRO A 650 -10.09 34.93 12.55
C PRO A 650 -9.49 34.22 13.77
N VAL A 651 -8.19 34.37 14.03
CA VAL A 651 -7.54 33.75 15.19
C VAL A 651 -8.15 34.22 16.52
N ASN A 652 -8.53 35.49 16.61
CA ASN A 652 -9.13 36.04 17.82
C ASN A 652 -10.57 35.57 17.98
N LEU A 653 -11.33 35.49 16.89
CA LEU A 653 -12.70 34.97 16.91
C LEU A 653 -12.73 33.50 17.34
N GLU A 654 -11.80 32.68 16.82
CA GLU A 654 -11.63 31.30 17.27
C GLU A 654 -11.38 31.25 18.79
N LEU A 655 -10.42 32.03 19.29
CA LEU A 655 -10.09 32.04 20.72
C LEU A 655 -11.28 32.46 21.58
N ILE A 656 -12.04 33.47 21.16
CA ILE A 656 -13.24 33.92 21.86
C ILE A 656 -14.28 32.79 21.92
N CYS A 657 -14.54 32.11 20.79
CA CYS A 657 -15.48 31.00 20.74
C CYS A 657 -15.02 29.82 21.59
N SER A 658 -13.74 29.47 21.54
CA SER A 658 -13.17 28.34 22.27
C SER A 658 -13.17 28.60 23.78
N ILE A 659 -12.76 29.79 24.23
CA ILE A 659 -12.82 30.20 25.65
C ILE A 659 -14.27 30.15 26.16
N TRP A 660 -15.25 30.61 25.37
CA TRP A 660 -16.66 30.57 25.75
C TRP A 660 -17.17 29.16 26.04
N THR A 661 -16.61 28.15 25.36
CA THR A 661 -17.03 26.76 25.53
C THR A 661 -16.35 26.02 26.68
N GLU A 662 -15.28 26.58 27.25
CA GLU A 662 -14.59 26.02 28.42
C GLU A 662 -15.11 26.60 29.76
N THR A 663 -15.85 27.71 29.71
CA THR A 663 -16.57 28.31 30.84
C THR A 663 -17.98 27.78 30.95
#